data_AF-A0A6C0DP98-F1
#
_entry.id   AF-A0A6C0DP98-F1
#
_cell.length_a   1.000
_cell.length_b   1.000
_cell.length_c   1.000
_cell.angle_alpha   90.00
_cell.angle_beta   90.00
_cell.angle_gamma   90.00
#
_symmetry.space_group_name_H-M   'P 1'
#
loop_
_entity.id
_entity.type
_entity.pdbx_description
1 polymer ?
#
loop_
_entity_poly.entity_id
_entity_poly.type
_entity_poly.pdbx_seq_one_letter_code
_entity_poly.pdbx_strand_id
1 'polypeptide(L)'
;MEQINASEDLENLIHEDASIVFNPDCVRKKSNISKSKKEYQIDSPHFSPEILLNDMETHSPKLVALLNKIDEVDREDRRKYGKAFKHFIYSDLKSSSSGAKLLASALEAKGFDCGYNAPLLNPDSHKTQKPVSKSGDDSDDDEDDVDESDDESASSNKRPKKKAEKVWGKIAVKSEEELFRTPYNNFFLLTSRGVFEQSITVKLKKEILGIFNKRPDNIDGKQCRFIIMDSGYKEGIDLFDIKYIHIFEPSLVMADQKQIIGRGTRTCGQKGLDFHPRRGWTLDVFIYDLSIPDELKSSFMDSKTAMELYMKSMNLNFRIIKFADELEKVCVLGSVDYDLNKNIHTFSIPSDDDNTDEEQSQFVYNGGAGIQKKLRIKNLESTAVPQQEIVLPNGIVIGQQPENRMGYAETRHHIAEHFNEFQWEKIKMENLCETEKKGETVGGSQPQLMKYNPTQNFIRHYFTPENPLKGILLWHSVGTGKTCTAIATASSHYERQGYTILWVTRSTLKSDIWKNMFEQVCSETIREKIINENLEIPADNKTRMRLLSKAWSIRPMSYKQFSNLVSKKNDLYKALVKKNGEVDPLHKTLLIIDEAHKLYGGDLSSLERPDMPEFHKAVMNSYQISGKDSVKLLMMTATPITDSPMEMMQLLNLCKLPEEQFPVDFDSFSTEYLDDNGGFSKEGREKYLDQIAGHISYLNREKDARQFAQPVIHDIQAPITENISEIKKMDKGFAKEQFNAEVIELQKQLDEEEKEISEDLKTVDKATFNELKDQCKEETIPKIKTKCNKLVREHVRKLIKDIKAELTEIKNNIKKTRKEIQNRKQLKIEALANITENKKDSPEEFEKFKQTSYYTLKSKCGKKINSISELRKSLGENPIFVGLDNEINRLEELIVQQKQSLTNNMASYQKRIDEIKKLFKIYDLNTLEKQVVRSTLKSERIKMRKINRSTTKKVNQNIRGFNDQIKDLKRERESEYKELRKTIKNRIKVEKKIEAQNRKETNAVKKALRKQADFREEIKDEKIKGLITNAANEIKSELTEEKERLEGVKKEKEAEKMNKKIAKEELRRTKKAAKQHEQLQKKAQRNAEKEELRKTKKAAKDAEKHQKNLQKEELRRTKKAAREEEQRQKKLNKTRKVKS
;
A
#
# COMPACT_ATOMS: atom_id res chain seq x y z
N MET A 1 27.81 -27.20 32.10
CA MET A 1 27.82 -25.79 32.53
C MET A 1 27.78 -24.79 31.36
N GLU A 2 27.32 -25.16 30.15
CA GLU A 2 27.29 -24.27 28.97
C GLU A 2 25.87 -23.93 28.46
N GLN A 3 24.80 -24.26 29.21
CA GLN A 3 23.42 -23.94 28.81
C GLN A 3 22.82 -22.69 29.48
N ILE A 4 23.57 -21.99 30.35
CA ILE A 4 23.02 -20.87 31.14
C ILE A 4 23.23 -19.49 30.46
N ASN A 5 24.21 -19.32 29.56
CA ASN A 5 24.54 -17.97 29.04
C ASN A 5 23.74 -17.51 27.81
N ALA A 6 22.99 -18.38 27.13
CA ALA A 6 22.28 -17.99 25.89
C ALA A 6 20.95 -17.24 26.11
N SER A 7 20.42 -17.26 27.34
CA SER A 7 19.19 -16.54 27.72
C SER A 7 19.50 -15.11 28.17
N GLU A 8 20.49 -14.95 29.05
CA GLU A 8 20.98 -13.64 29.52
C GLU A 8 21.56 -12.79 28.38
N ASP A 9 22.33 -13.39 27.46
CA ASP A 9 22.87 -12.65 26.31
C ASP A 9 21.75 -12.13 25.40
N LEU A 10 20.63 -12.86 25.28
CA LEU A 10 19.49 -12.49 24.44
C LEU A 10 18.58 -11.45 25.11
N GLU A 11 18.43 -11.48 26.44
CA GLU A 11 17.77 -10.42 27.21
C GLU A 11 18.56 -9.12 27.16
N ASN A 12 19.90 -9.19 27.29
CA ASN A 12 20.78 -8.03 27.13
C ASN A 12 20.75 -7.45 25.69
N LEU A 13 20.53 -8.30 24.68
CA LEU A 13 20.39 -7.92 23.26
C LEU A 13 19.05 -7.23 22.95
N ILE A 14 17.96 -7.64 23.61
CA ILE A 14 16.63 -7.00 23.47
C ILE A 14 16.63 -5.64 24.19
N HIS A 15 17.40 -5.50 25.28
CA HIS A 15 17.59 -4.23 25.98
C HIS A 15 18.35 -3.17 25.17
N GLU A 16 19.17 -3.55 24.18
CA GLU A 16 20.02 -2.62 23.42
C GLU A 16 19.31 -1.99 22.18
N ASP A 17 18.42 -2.72 21.48
CA ASP A 17 17.77 -2.28 20.21
C ASP A 17 16.24 -2.50 20.17
N ALA A 18 15.54 -2.16 21.26
CA ALA A 18 14.10 -2.37 21.43
C ALA A 18 13.25 -2.01 20.18
N SER A 19 12.78 -3.03 19.46
CA SER A 19 11.80 -2.86 18.36
C SER A 19 10.47 -2.40 18.95
N ILE A 20 9.95 -1.27 18.46
CA ILE A 20 8.65 -0.73 18.89
C ILE A 20 7.54 -1.50 18.15
N VAL A 21 6.62 -2.10 18.91
CA VAL A 21 5.40 -2.70 18.37
C VAL A 21 4.22 -1.80 18.73
N PHE A 22 3.36 -1.51 17.77
CA PHE A 22 2.19 -0.66 17.95
C PHE A 22 0.94 -1.49 18.23
N ASN A 23 0.11 -1.05 19.17
CA ASN A 23 -1.24 -1.61 19.37
C ASN A 23 -2.20 -1.01 18.30
N PRO A 24 -2.84 -1.84 17.44
CA PRO A 24 -3.69 -1.34 16.36
C PRO A 24 -4.87 -0.50 16.85
N ASP A 25 -5.59 -0.97 17.87
CA ASP A 25 -6.79 -0.27 18.36
C ASP A 25 -6.45 1.08 19.00
N CYS A 26 -5.32 1.16 19.70
CA CYS A 26 -4.79 2.40 20.21
C CYS A 26 -4.47 3.37 19.07
N VAL A 27 -3.74 2.92 18.03
CA VAL A 27 -3.41 3.76 16.87
C VAL A 27 -4.68 4.31 16.23
N ARG A 28 -5.70 3.47 16.05
CA ARG A 28 -6.96 3.88 15.43
C ARG A 28 -7.69 4.96 16.24
N LYS A 29 -7.91 4.75 17.54
CA LYS A 29 -8.61 5.72 18.40
C LYS A 29 -7.80 7.00 18.63
N LYS A 30 -6.50 6.88 18.93
CA LYS A 30 -5.64 8.02 19.27
C LYS A 30 -5.20 8.83 18.05
N SER A 31 -5.40 8.32 16.83
CA SER A 31 -5.26 9.13 15.61
C SER A 31 -6.33 10.24 15.52
N ASN A 32 -7.52 10.02 16.09
CA ASN A 32 -8.61 11.00 16.13
C ASN A 32 -8.42 12.03 17.24
N ILE A 33 -8.03 11.58 18.44
CA ILE A 33 -7.73 12.47 19.57
C ILE A 33 -6.73 11.81 20.53
N SER A 34 -5.71 12.57 20.93
CA SER A 34 -4.64 12.08 21.81
C SER A 34 -5.11 11.81 23.25
N LYS A 35 -5.98 12.67 23.79
CA LYS A 35 -6.51 12.57 25.15
C LYS A 35 -8.00 12.86 25.17
N SER A 36 -8.75 12.06 25.91
CA SER A 36 -10.18 12.28 26.16
C SER A 36 -10.35 13.04 27.48
N LYS A 37 -11.20 14.05 27.49
CA LYS A 37 -11.61 14.80 28.69
C LYS A 37 -13.14 14.90 28.70
N LYS A 38 -13.78 14.96 29.88
CA LYS A 38 -15.24 15.12 29.99
C LYS A 38 -15.69 16.47 29.42
N GLU A 39 -14.79 17.44 29.44
CA GLU A 39 -14.91 18.78 28.91
C GLU A 39 -15.02 18.81 27.38
N TYR A 40 -14.64 17.71 26.70
CA TYR A 40 -14.76 17.58 25.24
C TYR A 40 -16.06 16.92 24.80
N GLN A 41 -16.86 16.38 25.71
CA GLN A 41 -18.05 15.58 25.37
C GLN A 41 -19.30 16.45 25.41
N ILE A 42 -19.97 16.62 24.26
CA ILE A 42 -21.20 17.40 24.08
C ILE A 42 -22.33 17.04 25.06
N ASP A 43 -22.39 15.78 25.52
CA ASP A 43 -23.41 15.29 26.45
C ASP A 43 -22.92 15.16 27.90
N SER A 44 -21.80 15.80 28.21
CA SER A 44 -21.28 15.96 29.57
C SER A 44 -21.77 17.27 30.19
N PRO A 45 -22.19 17.28 31.47
CA PRO A 45 -22.49 18.52 32.19
C PRO A 45 -21.30 19.48 32.30
N HIS A 46 -20.08 19.01 32.04
CA HIS A 46 -18.83 19.77 32.09
C HIS A 46 -18.31 20.18 30.71
N PHE A 47 -19.10 19.99 29.65
CA PHE A 47 -18.69 20.36 28.30
C PHE A 47 -18.24 21.83 28.24
N SER A 48 -17.05 22.07 27.68
CA SER A 48 -16.47 23.41 27.55
C SER A 48 -15.97 23.61 26.12
N PRO A 49 -16.74 24.34 25.28
CA PRO A 49 -16.34 24.76 23.94
C PRO A 49 -14.94 25.39 23.87
N GLU A 50 -14.62 26.29 24.80
CA GLU A 50 -13.36 27.03 24.80
C GLU A 50 -12.15 26.13 25.05
N ILE A 51 -12.26 25.19 26.00
CA ILE A 51 -11.17 24.24 26.29
C ILE A 51 -10.94 23.32 25.09
N LEU A 52 -12.01 22.84 24.45
CA LEU A 52 -11.89 22.00 23.26
C LEU A 52 -11.22 22.75 22.09
N LEU A 53 -11.62 23.99 21.80
CA LEU A 53 -11.01 24.79 20.74
C LEU A 53 -9.53 25.10 20.99
N ASN A 54 -9.14 25.35 22.25
CA ASN A 54 -7.74 25.62 22.59
C ASN A 54 -6.86 24.37 22.52
N ASP A 55 -7.41 23.21 22.91
CA ASP A 55 -6.66 21.95 22.94
C ASP A 55 -6.59 21.25 21.57
N MET A 56 -7.57 21.46 20.68
CA MET A 56 -7.70 20.70 19.43
C MET A 56 -6.48 20.79 18.51
N GLU A 57 -5.78 21.92 18.45
CA GLU A 57 -4.59 22.09 17.59
C GLU A 57 -3.48 21.11 17.94
N THR A 58 -3.32 20.80 19.22
CA THR A 58 -2.27 19.89 19.71
C THR A 58 -2.77 18.47 19.90
N HIS A 59 -4.05 18.30 20.23
CA HIS A 59 -4.64 17.01 20.59
C HIS A 59 -5.30 16.28 19.40
N SER A 60 -5.75 17.03 18.37
CA SER A 60 -6.43 16.50 17.20
C SER A 60 -6.21 17.36 15.94
N PRO A 61 -5.04 17.23 15.27
CA PRO A 61 -4.78 17.90 14.00
C PRO A 61 -5.83 17.59 12.91
N LYS A 62 -6.43 16.39 12.94
CA LYS A 62 -7.51 16.02 12.01
C LYS A 62 -8.79 16.83 12.22
N LEU A 63 -9.18 17.13 13.46
CA LEU A 63 -10.34 17.99 13.71
C LEU A 63 -10.12 19.38 13.15
N VAL A 64 -8.91 19.93 13.31
CA VAL A 64 -8.54 21.23 12.72
C VAL A 64 -8.63 21.18 11.19
N ALA A 65 -8.06 20.14 10.57
CA ALA A 65 -8.12 19.97 9.12
C ALA A 65 -9.58 19.86 8.60
N LEU A 66 -10.44 19.13 9.30
CA LEU A 66 -11.86 19.01 8.99
C LEU A 66 -12.58 20.37 9.02
N LEU A 67 -12.43 21.12 10.11
CA LEU A 67 -13.10 22.41 10.27
C LEU A 67 -12.57 23.45 9.27
N ASN A 68 -11.25 23.50 9.06
CA ASN A 68 -10.65 24.37 8.06
C ASN A 68 -11.15 24.04 6.65
N LYS A 69 -11.31 22.76 6.33
CA LYS A 69 -11.83 22.36 5.02
C LYS A 69 -13.30 22.74 4.84
N ILE A 70 -14.12 22.63 5.88
CA ILE A 70 -15.51 23.11 5.88
C ILE A 70 -15.55 24.62 5.61
N ASP A 71 -14.72 25.41 6.32
CA ASP A 71 -14.64 26.86 6.15
C ASP A 71 -14.15 27.27 4.74
N GLU A 72 -13.22 26.49 4.17
CA GLU A 72 -12.70 26.66 2.81
C GLU A 72 -13.82 26.48 1.77
N VAL A 73 -14.50 25.32 1.78
CA VAL A 73 -15.55 25.02 0.79
C VAL A 73 -16.76 25.95 0.93
N ASP A 74 -17.08 26.40 2.16
CA ASP A 74 -18.13 27.39 2.39
C ASP A 74 -17.85 28.73 1.75
N ARG A 75 -16.60 29.18 1.87
CA ARG A 75 -16.15 30.44 1.27
C ARG A 75 -16.23 30.36 -0.25
N GLU A 76 -15.82 29.23 -0.82
CA GLU A 76 -15.92 28.98 -2.25
C GLU A 76 -17.38 28.94 -2.73
N ASP A 77 -18.25 28.30 -1.96
CA ASP A 77 -19.67 28.16 -2.30
C ASP A 77 -20.44 29.47 -2.19
N ARG A 78 -20.17 30.26 -1.15
CA ARG A 78 -20.68 31.63 -1.05
C ARG A 78 -20.20 32.48 -2.22
N ARG A 79 -18.93 32.35 -2.63
CA ARG A 79 -18.37 33.08 -3.77
C ARG A 79 -18.98 32.64 -5.10
N LYS A 80 -19.21 31.34 -5.31
CA LYS A 80 -19.64 30.78 -6.60
C LYS A 80 -21.16 30.73 -6.77
N TYR A 81 -21.90 30.42 -5.71
CA TYR A 81 -23.34 30.16 -5.76
C TYR A 81 -24.17 31.09 -4.85
N GLY A 82 -23.54 31.87 -3.97
CA GLY A 82 -24.24 32.73 -3.00
C GLY A 82 -24.96 32.00 -1.87
N LYS A 83 -24.92 30.67 -1.84
CA LYS A 83 -25.61 29.79 -0.88
C LYS A 83 -24.63 28.80 -0.23
N ALA A 84 -25.02 28.26 0.93
CA ALA A 84 -24.34 27.12 1.55
C ALA A 84 -24.96 25.80 1.04
N PHE A 85 -24.29 24.69 1.34
CA PHE A 85 -24.79 23.36 1.00
C PHE A 85 -24.72 22.44 2.21
N LYS A 86 -25.42 21.31 2.13
CA LYS A 86 -25.46 20.31 3.20
C LYS A 86 -24.23 19.39 3.18
N HIS A 87 -23.79 19.04 4.37
CA HIS A 87 -22.65 18.17 4.63
C HIS A 87 -23.08 16.92 5.39
N PHE A 88 -22.45 15.80 5.06
CA PHE A 88 -22.52 14.56 5.83
C PHE A 88 -21.14 14.25 6.40
N ILE A 89 -21.02 14.14 7.72
CA ILE A 89 -19.77 13.79 8.41
C ILE A 89 -19.90 12.38 8.99
N TYR A 90 -18.92 11.52 8.73
CA TYR A 90 -18.91 10.13 9.17
C TYR A 90 -17.64 9.80 9.95
N SER A 91 -17.80 9.07 11.05
CA SER A 91 -16.71 8.40 11.77
C SER A 91 -17.04 6.92 11.91
N ASP A 92 -16.09 6.06 11.62
CA ASP A 92 -16.22 4.62 11.77
C ASP A 92 -16.13 4.17 13.24
N LEU A 93 -15.52 4.98 14.10
CA LEU A 93 -15.35 4.68 15.53
C LEU A 93 -16.65 4.78 16.34
N LYS A 94 -17.06 3.67 16.95
CA LYS A 94 -18.15 3.61 17.97
C LYS A 94 -17.66 4.00 19.36
N SER A 95 -16.99 5.15 19.46
CA SER A 95 -16.41 5.68 20.69
C SER A 95 -17.12 6.95 21.15
N SER A 96 -17.36 7.08 22.45
CA SER A 96 -17.89 8.29 23.07
C SER A 96 -16.91 9.46 23.04
N SER A 97 -15.60 9.19 22.98
CA SER A 97 -14.54 10.18 23.11
C SER A 97 -13.81 10.50 21.81
N SER A 98 -13.75 9.56 20.87
CA SER A 98 -12.94 9.68 19.64
C SER A 98 -13.74 9.56 18.34
N GLY A 99 -15.06 9.33 18.41
CA GLY A 99 -15.93 9.12 17.25
C GLY A 99 -16.89 10.28 16.96
N ALA A 100 -18.10 9.95 16.50
CA ALA A 100 -19.11 10.93 16.08
C ALA A 100 -19.48 12.00 17.13
N LYS A 101 -19.42 11.67 18.43
CA LYS A 101 -19.66 12.65 19.50
C LYS A 101 -18.58 13.73 19.57
N LEU A 102 -17.32 13.38 19.36
CA LEU A 102 -16.22 14.34 19.33
C LEU A 102 -16.41 15.33 18.17
N LEU A 103 -16.85 14.83 17.01
CA LEU A 103 -17.15 15.65 15.85
C LEU A 103 -18.31 16.62 16.13
N ALA A 104 -19.37 16.15 16.81
CA ALA A 104 -20.47 16.99 17.26
C ALA A 104 -20.00 18.07 18.24
N SER A 105 -19.18 17.72 19.22
CA SER A 105 -18.58 18.68 20.15
C SER A 105 -17.75 19.75 19.45
N ALA A 106 -16.98 19.37 18.41
CA ALA A 106 -16.16 20.32 17.66
C ALA A 106 -17.00 21.31 16.85
N LEU A 107 -18.10 20.85 16.25
CA LEU A 107 -19.07 21.75 15.59
C LEU A 107 -19.76 22.68 16.60
N GLU A 108 -20.21 22.15 17.74
CA GLU A 108 -20.81 22.99 18.78
C GLU A 108 -19.84 24.04 19.31
N ALA A 109 -18.57 23.67 19.46
CA ALA A 109 -17.53 24.59 19.88
C ALA A 109 -17.25 25.69 18.85
N LYS A 110 -17.41 25.41 17.54
CA LYS A 110 -17.34 26.40 16.47
C LYS A 110 -18.60 27.27 16.32
N GLY A 111 -19.61 27.08 17.17
CA GLY A 111 -20.83 27.87 17.17
C GLY A 111 -21.98 27.30 16.33
N PHE A 112 -21.92 26.01 15.97
CA PHE A 112 -23.06 25.31 15.39
C PHE A 112 -23.98 24.76 16.49
N ASP A 113 -25.28 24.71 16.23
CA ASP A 113 -26.30 24.29 17.18
C ASP A 113 -26.75 22.85 16.93
N CYS A 114 -26.78 22.02 17.98
CA CYS A 114 -27.44 20.71 17.87
C CYS A 114 -28.95 20.90 17.68
N GLY A 115 -29.53 20.24 16.67
CA GLY A 115 -30.93 20.35 16.29
C GLY A 115 -31.90 19.63 17.25
N TYR A 116 -31.39 18.93 18.26
CA TYR A 116 -32.15 18.41 19.38
C TYR A 116 -31.39 18.68 20.68
N ASN A 117 -32.09 18.69 21.81
CA ASN A 117 -31.46 18.85 23.12
C ASN A 117 -32.14 17.97 24.18
N ALA A 118 -31.47 17.83 25.32
CA ALA A 118 -32.04 17.30 26.55
C ALA A 118 -31.73 18.30 27.68
N PRO A 119 -32.71 18.70 28.50
CA PRO A 119 -32.45 19.62 29.61
C PRO A 119 -31.70 18.92 30.76
N LEU A 120 -30.76 19.60 31.40
CA LEU A 120 -30.11 19.13 32.64
C LEU A 120 -31.13 19.08 33.78
N LEU A 121 -31.18 17.94 34.48
CA LEU A 121 -31.94 17.77 35.72
C LEU A 121 -31.08 18.29 36.88
N ASN A 122 -31.62 19.20 37.70
CA ASN A 122 -30.94 19.86 38.83
C ASN A 122 -29.60 20.55 38.45
N PRO A 123 -29.62 21.67 37.70
CA PRO A 123 -28.41 22.36 37.25
C PRO A 123 -27.51 22.84 38.41
N ASP A 124 -28.11 23.17 39.57
CA ASP A 124 -27.42 23.79 40.69
C ASP A 124 -26.60 22.82 41.54
N SER A 125 -26.89 21.51 41.52
CA SER A 125 -26.08 20.48 42.19
C SER A 125 -24.78 20.17 41.45
N HIS A 126 -24.68 20.55 40.18
CA HIS A 126 -23.52 20.27 39.32
C HIS A 126 -22.59 21.48 39.12
N LYS A 127 -22.98 22.68 39.55
CA LYS A 127 -22.16 23.91 39.49
C LYS A 127 -21.13 24.07 40.62
N THR A 128 -21.19 23.26 41.69
CA THR A 128 -20.46 23.51 42.95
C THR A 128 -19.24 22.63 43.21
N GLN A 129 -18.79 21.81 42.26
CA GLN A 129 -17.49 21.13 42.39
C GLN A 129 -16.39 21.97 41.69
N LYS A 130 -15.56 22.64 42.49
CA LYS A 130 -14.34 23.31 42.01
C LYS A 130 -13.45 22.31 41.24
N PRO A 131 -12.70 22.76 40.21
CA PRO A 131 -11.75 21.91 39.52
C PRO A 131 -10.67 21.46 40.51
N VAL A 132 -10.64 20.16 40.83
CA VAL A 132 -9.61 19.60 41.70
C VAL A 132 -8.35 19.43 40.85
N SER A 133 -7.39 20.33 41.01
CA SER A 133 -5.99 20.07 40.72
C SER A 133 -5.49 18.97 41.65
N LYS A 134 -5.54 17.71 41.20
CA LYS A 134 -4.74 16.63 41.77
C LYS A 134 -3.82 16.07 40.69
N SER A 135 -2.58 16.54 40.74
CA SER A 135 -1.42 15.81 40.25
C SER A 135 -1.30 14.48 41.02
N GLY A 136 -1.42 13.34 40.34
CA GLY A 136 -1.17 12.03 40.92
C GLY A 136 -1.71 10.88 40.06
N ASP A 137 -0.78 10.16 39.43
CA ASP A 137 -0.87 8.86 38.75
C ASP A 137 -2.09 8.57 37.84
N ASP A 138 -1.82 8.70 36.53
CA ASP A 138 -2.57 8.11 35.43
C ASP A 138 -2.57 6.57 35.55
N SER A 139 -3.64 6.00 36.10
CA SER A 139 -4.13 4.68 35.67
C SER A 139 -5.17 4.93 34.58
N ASP A 140 -4.67 5.10 33.35
CA ASP A 140 -5.48 5.07 32.12
C ASP A 140 -5.93 3.61 31.89
N ASP A 141 -6.83 3.10 32.73
CA ASP A 141 -7.65 1.96 32.35
C ASP A 141 -8.73 2.51 31.40
N ASP A 142 -8.46 2.41 30.10
CA ASP A 142 -9.46 2.48 29.03
C ASP A 142 -10.44 1.28 29.21
N GLU A 143 -11.24 1.28 30.29
CA GLU A 143 -12.48 0.51 30.38
C GLU A 143 -13.54 1.22 29.52
N ASP A 144 -13.34 1.18 28.20
CA ASP A 144 -14.48 1.18 27.29
C ASP A 144 -15.23 -0.13 27.57
N ASP A 145 -16.44 -0.03 28.12
CA ASP A 145 -17.37 -1.14 28.38
C ASP A 145 -17.18 -2.28 27.37
N VAL A 146 -16.60 -3.39 27.84
CA VAL A 146 -16.73 -4.69 27.19
C VAL A 146 -18.22 -4.98 27.13
N ASP A 147 -18.72 -5.33 25.95
CA ASP A 147 -20.10 -5.75 25.69
C ASP A 147 -20.60 -6.68 26.83
N GLU A 148 -21.32 -6.14 27.82
CA GLU A 148 -22.22 -6.94 28.63
C GLU A 148 -23.40 -7.27 27.73
N SER A 149 -23.24 -8.35 26.96
CA SER A 149 -24.36 -9.08 26.40
C SER A 149 -25.27 -9.49 27.56
N ASP A 150 -26.50 -8.97 27.55
CA ASP A 150 -27.61 -9.41 28.42
C ASP A 150 -27.84 -10.92 28.22
N ASP A 151 -27.12 -11.74 28.97
CA ASP A 151 -27.33 -13.18 29.05
C ASP A 151 -28.26 -13.45 30.25
N GLU A 152 -29.57 -13.35 30.01
CA GLU A 152 -30.58 -13.84 30.96
C GLU A 152 -30.50 -15.37 31.04
N SER A 153 -29.59 -15.88 31.88
CA SER A 153 -29.68 -17.22 32.43
C SER A 153 -29.82 -17.16 33.95
N ALA A 154 -30.84 -17.87 34.42
CA ALA A 154 -31.33 -17.84 35.78
C ALA A 154 -30.28 -18.32 36.79
N SER A 155 -29.92 -17.48 37.76
CA SER A 155 -29.69 -17.93 39.13
C SER A 155 -29.95 -16.81 40.14
N SER A 156 -30.65 -17.18 41.20
CA SER A 156 -31.14 -16.36 42.30
C SER A 156 -30.03 -15.73 43.14
N ASN A 157 -30.33 -14.54 43.68
CA ASN A 157 -29.63 -13.72 44.69
C ASN A 157 -28.59 -12.69 44.19
N LYS A 158 -29.08 -11.49 43.84
CA LYS A 158 -28.33 -10.23 44.00
C LYS A 158 -29.19 -9.16 44.68
N ARG A 159 -28.61 -8.49 45.67
CA ARG A 159 -29.15 -7.30 46.36
C ARG A 159 -29.47 -6.18 45.34
N PRO A 160 -30.46 -5.31 45.58
CA PRO A 160 -30.83 -4.27 44.62
C PRO A 160 -29.70 -3.23 44.47
N LYS A 161 -29.08 -3.16 43.29
CA LYS A 161 -28.26 -2.00 42.89
C LYS A 161 -29.19 -0.77 42.85
N LYS A 162 -28.89 0.28 43.62
CA LYS A 162 -29.57 1.58 43.51
C LYS A 162 -29.43 2.07 42.06
N LYS A 163 -30.55 2.39 41.40
CA LYS A 163 -30.55 3.04 40.08
C LYS A 163 -29.84 4.40 40.21
N ALA A 164 -28.85 4.65 39.35
CA ALA A 164 -28.22 5.96 39.24
C ALA A 164 -29.29 7.03 38.94
N GLU A 165 -29.21 8.17 39.60
CA GLU A 165 -30.05 9.32 39.29
C GLU A 165 -29.75 9.81 37.86
N LYS A 166 -30.79 10.08 37.07
CA LYS A 166 -30.65 10.59 35.70
C LYS A 166 -30.20 12.03 35.73
N VAL A 167 -29.17 12.36 34.95
CA VAL A 167 -28.63 13.73 34.85
C VAL A 167 -29.38 14.53 33.78
N TRP A 168 -29.92 13.86 32.75
CA TRP A 168 -30.57 14.50 31.62
C TRP A 168 -32.07 14.16 31.52
N GLY A 169 -32.85 15.15 31.09
CA GLY A 169 -34.25 15.01 30.72
C GLY A 169 -34.43 14.30 29.37
N LYS A 170 -35.68 14.23 28.88
CA LYS A 170 -35.98 13.55 27.61
C LYS A 170 -35.45 14.35 26.41
N ILE A 171 -34.84 13.66 25.45
CA ILE A 171 -34.43 14.29 24.18
C ILE A 171 -35.66 14.77 23.40
N ALA A 172 -35.61 16.02 22.93
CA ALA A 172 -36.60 16.61 22.04
C ALA A 172 -35.92 17.33 20.86
N VAL A 173 -36.49 17.16 19.66
CA VAL A 173 -36.05 17.90 18.47
C VAL A 173 -36.53 19.34 18.58
N LYS A 174 -35.67 20.30 18.21
CA LYS A 174 -36.04 21.72 18.15
C LYS A 174 -37.16 21.93 17.14
N SER A 175 -38.07 22.84 17.46
CA SER A 175 -39.13 23.25 16.54
C SER A 175 -38.56 23.92 15.29
N GLU A 176 -39.36 23.94 14.21
CA GLU A 176 -38.98 24.60 12.95
C GLU A 176 -38.62 26.09 13.18
N GLU A 177 -39.36 26.78 14.04
CA GLU A 177 -39.10 28.16 14.44
C GLU A 177 -37.75 28.33 15.15
N GLU A 178 -37.39 27.39 16.03
CA GLU A 178 -36.10 27.41 16.73
C GLU A 178 -34.93 27.16 15.78
N LEU A 179 -35.05 26.22 14.85
CA LEU A 179 -34.02 25.95 13.84
C LEU A 179 -33.80 27.16 12.93
N PHE A 180 -34.86 27.90 12.58
CA PHE A 180 -34.74 29.11 11.77
C PHE A 180 -34.14 30.31 12.50
N ARG A 181 -33.97 30.28 13.83
CA ARG A 181 -33.26 31.34 14.57
C ARG A 181 -31.77 31.36 14.27
N THR A 182 -31.19 30.21 13.96
CA THR A 182 -29.77 30.06 13.60
C THR A 182 -29.63 29.41 12.22
N PRO A 183 -30.08 30.10 11.15
CA PRO A 183 -30.13 29.52 9.82
C PRO A 183 -28.72 29.13 9.34
N TYR A 184 -28.61 27.98 8.68
CA TYR A 184 -27.35 27.36 8.23
C TYR A 184 -26.41 26.87 9.34
N ASN A 185 -26.73 27.13 10.62
CA ASN A 185 -25.84 26.83 11.72
C ASN A 185 -26.30 25.63 12.57
N ASN A 186 -27.29 24.85 12.15
CA ASN A 186 -27.72 23.66 12.90
C ASN A 186 -27.11 22.36 12.35
N PHE A 187 -26.93 21.38 13.24
CA PHE A 187 -26.51 20.02 12.90
C PHE A 187 -27.34 18.94 13.63
N PHE A 188 -27.36 17.72 13.10
CA PHE A 188 -27.89 16.54 13.80
C PHE A 188 -26.81 15.49 14.02
N LEU A 189 -26.87 14.81 15.16
CA LEU A 189 -26.01 13.67 15.49
C LEU A 189 -26.83 12.38 15.54
N LEU A 190 -26.38 11.34 14.84
CA LEU A 190 -26.92 9.98 14.91
C LEU A 190 -25.79 9.02 15.28
N THR A 191 -25.78 8.54 16.53
CA THR A 191 -24.80 7.56 17.01
C THR A 191 -25.48 6.34 17.63
N SER A 192 -24.85 5.19 17.46
CA SER A 192 -25.22 3.92 18.07
C SER A 192 -25.02 3.91 19.58
N ARG A 193 -24.07 4.70 20.09
CA ARG A 193 -23.88 4.93 21.53
C ARG A 193 -24.94 5.92 22.02
N GLY A 194 -25.34 5.81 23.30
CA GLY A 194 -26.33 6.74 23.87
C GLY A 194 -25.81 8.19 23.88
N VAL A 195 -26.67 9.16 23.60
CA VAL A 195 -26.42 10.61 23.73
C VAL A 195 -27.30 11.12 24.87
N PHE A 196 -26.79 11.95 25.77
CA PHE A 196 -27.54 12.42 26.95
C PHE A 196 -28.15 11.24 27.74
N GLU A 197 -27.35 10.18 27.95
CA GLU A 197 -27.72 8.92 28.63
C GLU A 197 -28.86 8.13 27.95
N GLN A 198 -29.21 8.45 26.70
CA GLN A 198 -30.34 7.88 25.98
C GLN A 198 -29.95 7.39 24.58
N SER A 199 -30.46 6.23 24.16
CA SER A 199 -30.29 5.76 22.79
C SER A 199 -31.20 6.53 21.81
N ILE A 200 -30.73 6.72 20.58
CA ILE A 200 -31.53 7.35 19.53
C ILE A 200 -32.69 6.43 19.15
N THR A 201 -33.92 6.82 19.49
CA THR A 201 -35.11 6.03 19.19
C THR A 201 -35.45 6.04 17.69
N VAL A 202 -36.17 5.02 17.21
CA VAL A 202 -36.66 4.96 15.82
C VAL A 202 -37.55 6.17 15.48
N LYS A 203 -38.31 6.69 16.44
CA LYS A 203 -39.14 7.90 16.26
C LYS A 203 -38.24 9.12 16.03
N LEU A 204 -37.25 9.35 16.89
CA LEU A 204 -36.31 10.46 16.79
C LEU A 204 -35.53 10.41 15.47
N LYS A 205 -35.03 9.23 15.07
CA LYS A 205 -34.37 9.03 13.77
C LYS A 205 -35.25 9.49 12.60
N LYS A 206 -36.53 9.11 12.58
CA LYS A 206 -37.46 9.48 11.50
C LYS A 206 -37.72 10.99 11.45
N GLU A 207 -37.82 11.63 12.60
CA GLU A 207 -38.02 13.08 12.71
C GLU A 207 -36.80 13.86 12.19
N ILE A 208 -35.60 13.48 12.64
CA ILE A 208 -34.32 14.05 12.16
C ILE A 208 -34.20 13.94 10.64
N LEU A 209 -34.41 12.75 10.08
CA LEU A 209 -34.31 12.53 8.63
C LEU A 209 -35.42 13.26 7.86
N GLY A 210 -36.61 13.38 8.44
CA GLY A 210 -37.72 14.14 7.86
C GLY A 210 -37.38 15.62 7.69
N ILE A 211 -36.74 16.23 8.69
CA ILE A 211 -36.29 17.62 8.63
C ILE A 211 -35.11 17.76 7.66
N PHE A 212 -34.07 16.92 7.79
CA PHE A 212 -32.86 17.04 6.98
C PHE A 212 -33.12 16.89 5.47
N ASN A 213 -34.05 16.00 5.09
CA ASN A 213 -34.42 15.72 3.70
C ASN A 213 -35.63 16.53 3.20
N LYS A 214 -36.12 17.50 3.99
CA LYS A 214 -37.30 18.32 3.63
C LYS A 214 -37.01 19.16 2.38
N ARG A 215 -37.91 19.11 1.40
CA ARG A 215 -37.87 19.92 0.16
C ARG A 215 -39.17 20.73 0.04
N PRO A 216 -39.11 22.02 -0.36
CA PRO A 216 -37.91 22.78 -0.73
C PRO A 216 -37.14 23.36 0.48
N ASP A 217 -37.70 23.27 1.68
CA ASP A 217 -37.32 24.09 2.84
C ASP A 217 -35.89 23.88 3.38
N ASN A 218 -35.25 22.72 3.12
CA ASN A 218 -33.90 22.41 3.58
C ASN A 218 -32.99 21.87 2.45
N ILE A 219 -33.15 22.35 1.22
CA ILE A 219 -32.25 21.97 0.10
C ILE A 219 -30.82 22.49 0.34
N ASP A 220 -30.70 23.75 0.76
CA ASP A 220 -29.43 24.46 1.00
C ASP A 220 -28.91 24.35 2.45
N GLY A 221 -29.61 23.56 3.29
CA GLY A 221 -29.23 23.37 4.69
C GLY A 221 -29.65 24.50 5.62
N LYS A 222 -30.58 25.37 5.22
CA LYS A 222 -31.03 26.51 6.05
C LYS A 222 -31.57 26.10 7.41
N GLN A 223 -32.32 24.99 7.50
CA GLN A 223 -32.81 24.46 8.79
C GLN A 223 -31.74 23.63 9.48
N CYS A 224 -31.08 22.73 8.74
CA CYS A 224 -30.02 21.89 9.25
C CYS A 224 -29.03 21.57 8.13
N ARG A 225 -27.77 21.94 8.37
CA ARG A 225 -26.72 21.91 7.37
C ARG A 225 -25.84 20.66 7.48
N PHE A 226 -25.61 20.18 8.69
CA PHE A 226 -24.73 19.03 8.93
C PHE A 226 -25.50 17.86 9.52
N ILE A 227 -25.15 16.65 9.09
CA ILE A 227 -25.52 15.42 9.80
C ILE A 227 -24.27 14.60 10.08
N ILE A 228 -24.11 14.16 11.33
CA ILE A 228 -22.96 13.39 11.80
C ILE A 228 -23.44 11.98 12.12
N MET A 229 -22.72 10.96 11.63
CA MET A 229 -23.04 9.57 11.89
C MET A 229 -21.84 8.74 12.31
N ASP A 230 -22.10 7.70 13.09
CA ASP A 230 -21.13 6.62 13.33
C ASP A 230 -21.42 5.37 12.49
N SER A 231 -20.55 4.35 12.60
CA SER A 231 -20.69 3.06 11.91
C SER A 231 -21.96 2.28 12.25
N GLY A 232 -22.72 2.66 13.29
CA GLY A 232 -24.06 2.11 13.53
C GLY A 232 -25.11 2.53 12.49
N TYR A 233 -24.86 3.62 11.78
CA TYR A 233 -25.75 4.19 10.77
C TYR A 233 -25.17 4.16 9.34
N LYS A 234 -24.14 3.32 9.11
CA LYS A 234 -23.60 3.05 7.77
C LYS A 234 -24.62 2.41 6.81
N GLU A 235 -25.76 1.96 7.32
CA GLU A 235 -26.88 1.34 6.59
C GLU A 235 -28.26 1.92 6.98
N GLY A 236 -29.25 1.73 6.10
CA GLY A 236 -30.65 2.03 6.39
C GLY A 236 -30.97 3.52 6.60
N ILE A 237 -30.19 4.40 5.96
CA ILE A 237 -30.41 5.85 5.87
C ILE A 237 -30.17 6.30 4.42
N ASP A 238 -30.97 7.29 3.99
CA ASP A 238 -30.84 8.01 2.73
C ASP A 238 -30.73 9.52 3.03
N LEU A 239 -29.74 10.19 2.46
CA LEU A 239 -29.49 11.62 2.60
C LEU A 239 -29.68 12.32 1.26
N PHE A 240 -30.48 13.37 1.23
CA PHE A 240 -30.81 14.12 0.01
C PHE A 240 -30.16 15.50 -0.01
N ASP A 241 -29.82 15.96 -1.21
CA ASP A 241 -29.26 17.29 -1.49
C ASP A 241 -27.99 17.61 -0.67
N ILE A 242 -27.22 16.58 -0.31
CA ILE A 242 -25.87 16.76 0.22
C ILE A 242 -24.89 16.97 -0.95
N LYS A 243 -23.93 17.86 -0.74
CA LYS A 243 -22.86 18.16 -1.71
C LYS A 243 -21.50 17.69 -1.20
N TYR A 244 -21.33 17.62 0.11
CA TYR A 244 -20.07 17.26 0.76
C TYR A 244 -20.23 16.06 1.69
N ILE A 245 -19.32 15.11 1.58
CA ILE A 245 -19.12 14.03 2.56
C ILE A 245 -17.73 14.20 3.18
N HIS A 246 -17.64 14.07 4.50
CA HIS A 246 -16.41 14.07 5.25
C HIS A 246 -16.27 12.73 5.98
N ILE A 247 -15.29 11.92 5.60
CA ILE A 247 -14.98 10.64 6.23
C ILE A 247 -13.76 10.86 7.12
N PHE A 248 -13.96 10.88 8.44
CA PHE A 248 -12.96 11.37 9.40
C PHE A 248 -11.76 10.44 9.63
N GLU A 249 -11.91 9.15 9.27
CA GLU A 249 -10.81 8.19 9.19
C GLU A 249 -11.01 7.26 7.99
N PRO A 250 -9.93 6.86 7.26
CA PRO A 250 -10.06 5.96 6.14
C PRO A 250 -10.69 4.62 6.55
N SER A 251 -11.58 4.09 5.72
CA SER A 251 -12.17 2.77 5.94
C SER A 251 -11.13 1.67 5.70
N LEU A 252 -11.16 0.60 6.50
CA LEU A 252 -10.29 -0.56 6.28
C LEU A 252 -10.63 -1.30 4.99
N VAL A 253 -11.91 -1.36 4.68
CA VAL A 253 -12.47 -2.09 3.55
C VAL A 253 -13.15 -1.09 2.62
N MET A 254 -12.85 -1.20 1.32
CA MET A 254 -13.50 -0.39 0.28
C MET A 254 -15.03 -0.54 0.25
N ALA A 255 -15.55 -1.69 0.71
CA ALA A 255 -16.97 -1.94 0.84
C ALA A 255 -17.65 -0.97 1.82
N ASP A 256 -17.05 -0.73 3.00
CA ASP A 256 -17.59 0.21 3.98
C ASP A 256 -17.61 1.63 3.43
N GLN A 257 -16.52 2.05 2.76
CA GLN A 257 -16.46 3.37 2.11
C GLN A 257 -17.56 3.53 1.06
N LYS A 258 -17.80 2.51 0.21
CA LYS A 258 -18.90 2.50 -0.77
C LYS A 258 -20.26 2.61 -0.07
N GLN A 259 -20.47 1.94 1.07
CA GLN A 259 -21.72 2.02 1.83
C GLN A 259 -21.95 3.41 2.45
N ILE A 260 -20.89 4.07 2.92
CA ILE A 260 -20.93 5.43 3.49
C ILE A 260 -21.27 6.45 2.39
N ILE A 261 -20.55 6.44 1.27
CA ILE A 261 -20.81 7.32 0.12
C ILE A 261 -22.21 7.04 -0.44
N GLY A 262 -22.62 5.77 -0.47
CA GLY A 262 -23.95 5.30 -0.86
C GLY A 262 -25.11 5.87 -0.02
N ARG A 263 -24.86 6.48 1.14
CA ARG A 263 -25.89 7.25 1.87
C ARG A 263 -26.28 8.53 1.13
N GLY A 264 -25.33 9.14 0.41
CA GLY A 264 -25.50 10.33 -0.41
C GLY A 264 -25.89 10.04 -1.85
N THR A 265 -25.33 9.01 -2.49
CA THR A 265 -25.54 8.74 -3.93
C THR A 265 -26.78 7.90 -4.20
N ARG A 266 -27.96 8.43 -3.86
CA ARG A 266 -29.26 7.78 -4.15
C ARG A 266 -29.86 8.28 -5.46
N THR A 267 -30.71 7.45 -6.06
CA THR A 267 -31.41 7.77 -7.30
C THR A 267 -32.18 9.08 -7.14
N CYS A 268 -31.83 10.09 -7.94
CA CYS A 268 -32.34 11.46 -7.88
C CYS A 268 -32.21 12.12 -6.49
N GLY A 269 -31.23 11.67 -5.68
CA GLY A 269 -30.95 12.14 -4.33
C GLY A 269 -30.52 13.61 -4.28
N GLN A 270 -29.86 14.10 -5.34
CA GLN A 270 -29.34 15.47 -5.45
C GLN A 270 -30.20 16.38 -6.32
N LYS A 271 -31.44 15.99 -6.65
CA LYS A 271 -32.29 16.75 -7.59
C LYS A 271 -32.63 18.18 -7.15
N GLY A 272 -32.46 18.53 -5.88
CA GLY A 272 -32.60 19.90 -5.40
C GLY A 272 -31.38 20.78 -5.71
N LEU A 273 -30.25 20.18 -6.10
CA LEU A 273 -29.03 20.87 -6.51
C LEU A 273 -28.99 21.07 -8.03
N ASP A 274 -28.18 22.03 -8.47
CA ASP A 274 -28.04 22.37 -9.89
C ASP A 274 -27.36 21.23 -10.67
N PHE A 275 -27.98 20.77 -11.76
CA PHE A 275 -27.45 19.69 -12.60
C PHE A 275 -26.44 20.24 -13.63
N HIS A 276 -25.20 19.76 -13.61
CA HIS A 276 -24.19 20.21 -14.57
C HIS A 276 -24.36 19.49 -15.92
N PRO A 277 -24.45 20.20 -17.07
CA PRO A 277 -24.71 19.58 -18.38
C PRO A 277 -23.69 18.50 -18.81
N ARG A 278 -22.44 18.61 -18.36
CA ARG A 278 -21.38 17.62 -18.66
C ARG A 278 -21.07 16.64 -17.53
N ARG A 279 -21.33 17.02 -16.28
CA ARG A 279 -20.84 16.29 -15.08
C ARG A 279 -21.98 15.73 -14.20
N GLY A 280 -23.21 16.16 -14.43
CA GLY A 280 -24.35 15.83 -13.59
C GLY A 280 -24.24 16.51 -12.23
N TRP A 281 -24.72 15.85 -11.20
CA TRP A 281 -24.44 16.27 -9.83
C TRP A 281 -23.09 15.72 -9.38
N THR A 282 -22.25 16.56 -8.77
CA THR A 282 -21.01 16.12 -8.12
C THR A 282 -21.24 15.99 -6.62
N LEU A 283 -20.52 15.05 -5.99
CA LEU A 283 -20.51 14.84 -4.56
C LEU A 283 -19.05 14.79 -4.10
N ASP A 284 -18.57 15.84 -3.45
CA ASP A 284 -17.18 15.91 -3.01
C ASP A 284 -17.01 15.12 -1.70
N VAL A 285 -16.13 14.12 -1.71
CA VAL A 285 -15.86 13.21 -0.59
C VAL A 285 -14.44 13.48 -0.08
N PHE A 286 -14.32 14.06 1.11
CA PHE A 286 -13.06 14.33 1.78
C PHE A 286 -12.74 13.22 2.78
N ILE A 287 -11.61 12.54 2.62
CA ILE A 287 -11.14 11.47 3.50
C ILE A 287 -9.95 11.99 4.31
N TYR A 288 -10.06 11.99 5.64
CA TYR A 288 -9.04 12.59 6.51
C TYR A 288 -8.14 11.51 7.11
N ASP A 289 -6.83 11.62 6.90
CA ASP A 289 -5.81 10.76 7.52
C ASP A 289 -4.72 11.59 8.20
N LEU A 290 -4.07 11.01 9.21
CA LEU A 290 -2.98 11.64 9.92
C LEU A 290 -1.66 11.27 9.22
N SER A 291 -1.04 12.25 8.58
CA SER A 291 0.25 12.07 7.91
C SER A 291 1.41 12.13 8.89
N ILE A 292 2.39 11.26 8.66
CA ILE A 292 3.62 11.15 9.43
C ILE A 292 4.74 11.76 8.57
N PRO A 293 5.32 12.90 8.99
CA PRO A 293 6.45 13.53 8.31
C PRO A 293 7.61 12.55 8.09
N ASP A 294 8.34 12.71 6.98
CA ASP A 294 9.45 11.84 6.57
C ASP A 294 10.48 11.62 7.70
N GLU A 295 10.79 12.68 8.44
CA GLU A 295 11.75 12.65 9.56
C GLU A 295 11.31 11.74 10.73
N LEU A 296 10.01 11.45 10.85
CA LEU A 296 9.44 10.67 11.95
C LEU A 296 9.13 9.21 11.57
N LYS A 297 9.19 8.87 10.28
CA LYS A 297 8.77 7.55 9.75
C LYS A 297 9.47 6.37 10.41
N SER A 298 10.76 6.50 10.71
CA SER A 298 11.55 5.45 11.37
C SER A 298 11.01 5.07 12.74
N SER A 299 10.42 6.02 13.48
CA SER A 299 9.79 5.77 14.78
C SER A 299 8.39 5.13 14.65
N PHE A 300 7.83 5.02 13.45
CA PHE A 300 6.47 4.53 13.17
C PHE A 300 6.44 3.45 12.08
N MET A 301 7.34 2.45 12.15
CA MET A 301 7.38 1.31 11.21
C MET A 301 7.46 1.74 9.72
N ASP A 302 8.16 2.85 9.45
CA ASP A 302 8.30 3.46 8.12
C ASP A 302 6.97 3.79 7.45
N SER A 303 5.94 4.11 8.25
CA SER A 303 4.59 4.40 7.77
C SER A 303 4.45 5.86 7.38
N LYS A 304 3.77 6.15 6.26
CA LYS A 304 3.48 7.51 5.80
C LYS A 304 2.27 8.12 6.50
N THR A 305 1.33 7.29 6.94
CA THR A 305 0.13 7.73 7.63
C THR A 305 -0.22 6.84 8.83
N ALA A 306 -1.11 7.31 9.70
CA ALA A 306 -1.62 6.53 10.82
C ALA A 306 -2.41 5.29 10.36
N MET A 307 -3.14 5.37 9.24
CA MET A 307 -3.79 4.21 8.64
C MET A 307 -2.78 3.17 8.14
N GLU A 308 -1.69 3.60 7.49
CA GLU A 308 -0.63 2.67 7.09
C GLU A 308 0.04 2.01 8.32
N LEU A 309 0.29 2.78 9.38
CA LEU A 309 0.80 2.27 10.65
C LEU A 309 -0.15 1.25 11.27
N TYR A 310 -1.45 1.53 11.25
CA TYR A 310 -2.49 0.60 11.69
C TYR A 310 -2.43 -0.70 10.88
N MET A 311 -2.43 -0.63 9.55
CA MET A 311 -2.38 -1.82 8.68
C MET A 311 -1.10 -2.64 8.88
N LYS A 312 0.06 -1.99 9.01
CA LYS A 312 1.35 -2.65 9.30
C LYS A 312 1.36 -3.30 10.68
N SER A 313 0.77 -2.66 11.69
CA SER A 313 0.62 -3.24 13.02
C SER A 313 -0.30 -4.46 13.03
N MET A 314 -1.27 -4.50 12.10
CA MET A 314 -2.12 -5.68 11.90
C MET A 314 -1.47 -6.80 11.09
N ASN A 315 -0.29 -6.58 10.52
CA ASN A 315 0.50 -7.62 9.84
C ASN A 315 -0.35 -8.40 8.79
N LEU A 316 -1.24 -7.68 8.11
CA LEU A 316 -2.20 -8.24 7.15
C LEU A 316 -1.46 -8.82 5.93
N ASN A 317 -1.84 -10.03 5.51
CA ASN A 317 -1.23 -10.72 4.38
C ASN A 317 -1.56 -10.00 3.06
N PHE A 318 -0.57 -9.34 2.46
CA PHE A 318 -0.69 -8.61 1.20
C PHE A 318 -1.29 -9.44 0.05
N ARG A 319 -1.13 -10.78 0.07
CA ARG A 319 -1.73 -11.69 -0.92
C ARG A 319 -3.26 -11.67 -0.88
N ILE A 320 -3.86 -11.55 0.31
CA ILE A 320 -5.33 -11.53 0.48
C ILE A 320 -5.90 -10.22 -0.08
N ILE A 321 -5.21 -9.10 0.13
CA ILE A 321 -5.62 -7.79 -0.38
C ILE A 321 -5.58 -7.79 -1.92
N LYS A 322 -4.48 -8.28 -2.51
CA LYS A 322 -4.37 -8.40 -3.97
C LYS A 322 -5.44 -9.35 -4.53
N PHE A 323 -5.66 -10.48 -3.87
CA PHE A 323 -6.70 -11.43 -4.26
C PHE A 323 -8.09 -10.79 -4.24
N ALA A 324 -8.44 -10.01 -3.21
CA ALA A 324 -9.75 -9.36 -3.11
C ALA A 324 -10.02 -8.41 -4.29
N ASP A 325 -9.03 -7.61 -4.69
CA ASP A 325 -9.13 -6.73 -5.86
C ASP A 325 -9.28 -7.54 -7.17
N GLU A 326 -8.45 -8.55 -7.39
CA GLU A 326 -8.57 -9.39 -8.59
C GLU A 326 -9.88 -10.20 -8.63
N LEU A 327 -10.37 -10.65 -7.48
CA LEU A 327 -11.62 -11.37 -7.36
C LEU A 327 -12.82 -10.54 -7.81
N GLU A 328 -12.91 -9.27 -7.40
CA GLU A 328 -13.96 -8.35 -7.87
C GLU A 328 -13.94 -8.24 -9.39
N LYS A 329 -12.75 -8.05 -9.98
CA LYS A 329 -12.55 -7.93 -11.43
C LYS A 329 -13.00 -9.18 -12.20
N VAL A 330 -12.60 -10.36 -11.72
CA VAL A 330 -12.93 -11.65 -12.36
C VAL A 330 -14.41 -11.97 -12.21
N CYS A 331 -15.04 -11.67 -11.07
CA CYS A 331 -16.48 -11.87 -10.87
C CYS A 331 -17.34 -10.97 -11.75
N VAL A 332 -16.94 -9.69 -11.92
CA VAL A 332 -17.61 -8.77 -12.85
C VAL A 332 -17.53 -9.33 -14.26
N LEU A 333 -16.35 -9.76 -14.71
CA LEU A 333 -16.18 -10.40 -16.02
C LEU A 333 -17.00 -11.70 -16.13
N GLY A 334 -17.08 -12.48 -15.07
CA GLY A 334 -17.84 -13.73 -15.00
C GLY A 334 -19.36 -13.56 -14.91
N SER A 335 -19.86 -12.33 -14.76
CA SER A 335 -21.29 -12.08 -14.63
C SER A 335 -22.05 -12.42 -15.92
N VAL A 336 -23.24 -12.98 -15.74
CA VAL A 336 -24.07 -13.48 -16.84
C VAL A 336 -24.58 -12.37 -17.76
N ASP A 337 -24.74 -11.17 -17.23
CA ASP A 337 -25.24 -9.98 -17.91
C ASP A 337 -24.14 -8.98 -18.28
N TYR A 338 -22.86 -9.38 -18.22
CA TYR A 338 -21.72 -8.51 -18.52
C TYR A 338 -21.84 -7.79 -19.88
N ASP A 339 -22.14 -8.53 -20.95
CA ASP A 339 -22.23 -7.95 -22.30
C ASP A 339 -23.46 -7.06 -22.47
N LEU A 340 -24.57 -7.40 -21.79
CA LEU A 340 -25.81 -6.61 -21.80
C LEU A 340 -25.62 -5.28 -21.07
N ASN A 341 -24.85 -5.27 -19.98
CA ASN A 341 -24.62 -4.10 -19.14
C ASN A 341 -23.39 -3.26 -19.57
N LYS A 342 -22.64 -3.68 -20.59
CA LYS A 342 -21.41 -3.01 -21.05
C LYS A 342 -21.59 -1.50 -21.28
N ASN A 343 -22.70 -1.09 -21.90
CA ASN A 343 -22.95 0.32 -22.25
C ASN A 343 -23.21 1.21 -21.01
N ILE A 344 -23.78 0.67 -19.92
CA ILE A 344 -23.98 1.41 -18.67
C ILE A 344 -22.68 1.46 -17.83
N HIS A 345 -21.81 0.46 -17.94
CA HIS A 345 -20.53 0.44 -17.19
C HIS A 345 -19.39 1.22 -17.86
N THR A 346 -19.45 1.42 -19.18
CA THR A 346 -18.43 2.16 -19.96
C THR A 346 -18.70 3.66 -20.06
N PHE A 347 -19.83 4.16 -19.53
CA PHE A 347 -20.11 5.58 -19.47
C PHE A 347 -19.11 6.28 -18.52
N SER A 348 -18.32 7.20 -19.06
CA SER A 348 -17.38 8.06 -18.32
C SER A 348 -17.67 9.53 -18.60
N ILE A 349 -17.46 10.36 -17.58
CA ILE A 349 -17.57 11.82 -17.67
C ILE A 349 -16.21 12.35 -18.13
N PRO A 350 -16.13 13.17 -19.19
CA PRO A 350 -14.87 13.78 -19.62
C PRO A 350 -14.26 14.66 -18.51
N SER A 351 -12.95 14.52 -18.26
CA SER A 351 -12.18 15.38 -17.34
C SER A 351 -11.68 16.64 -18.06
N ASP A 352 -11.46 17.74 -17.32
CA ASP A 352 -10.91 18.99 -17.88
C ASP A 352 -9.40 18.90 -18.21
N ASP A 353 -8.71 17.85 -17.73
CA ASP A 353 -7.28 17.62 -17.98
C ASP A 353 -6.99 16.86 -19.30
N ASP A 354 -8.02 16.47 -20.06
CA ASP A 354 -7.87 15.74 -21.33
C ASP A 354 -7.53 16.66 -22.52
N ASN A 355 -6.46 17.45 -22.39
CA ASN A 355 -5.83 18.20 -23.51
C ASN A 355 -4.54 17.52 -24.03
N THR A 356 -4.36 16.23 -23.76
CA THR A 356 -3.37 15.38 -24.42
C THR A 356 -4.10 14.31 -25.21
N ASP A 357 -3.61 14.06 -26.42
CA ASP A 357 -4.17 13.21 -27.47
C ASP A 357 -4.92 11.97 -26.96
N GLU A 358 -6.02 11.67 -27.68
CA GLU A 358 -6.93 10.53 -27.49
C GLU A 358 -6.21 9.19 -27.28
N GLU A 359 -5.78 8.87 -26.06
CA GLU A 359 -5.47 7.51 -25.61
C GLU A 359 -5.07 7.45 -24.12
N GLN A 360 -5.90 7.94 -23.18
CA GLN A 360 -5.70 7.62 -21.76
C GLN A 360 -6.87 7.88 -20.78
N SER A 361 -8.06 7.34 -21.06
CA SER A 361 -9.02 7.02 -19.98
C SER A 361 -9.95 5.85 -20.34
N GLN A 362 -9.46 4.91 -21.14
CA GLN A 362 -10.08 3.59 -21.19
C GLN A 362 -9.71 2.84 -19.91
N PHE A 363 -10.71 2.40 -19.14
CA PHE A 363 -10.56 1.27 -18.22
C PHE A 363 -10.30 0.01 -19.06
N VAL A 364 -9.07 -0.12 -19.57
CA VAL A 364 -8.55 -1.32 -20.22
C VAL A 364 -7.97 -2.21 -19.13
N TYR A 365 -8.60 -3.36 -18.93
CA TYR A 365 -7.93 -4.48 -18.27
C TYR A 365 -6.80 -4.95 -19.18
N ASN A 366 -5.57 -4.50 -18.92
CA ASN A 366 -4.41 -4.95 -19.67
C ASN A 366 -3.76 -6.15 -18.97
N GLY A 367 -3.56 -7.22 -19.74
CA GLY A 367 -2.92 -8.46 -19.27
C GLY A 367 -2.97 -9.58 -20.30
N GLY A 368 -2.29 -9.41 -21.44
CA GLY A 368 -1.99 -10.49 -22.37
C GLY A 368 -1.76 -10.04 -23.81
N ALA A 369 -0.50 -9.80 -24.18
CA ALA A 369 -0.03 -9.43 -25.50
C ALA A 369 -0.59 -10.33 -26.63
N GLY A 370 -0.82 -9.70 -27.79
CA GLY A 370 -1.62 -10.23 -28.87
C GLY A 370 -1.20 -11.59 -29.44
N ILE A 371 -2.23 -12.36 -29.79
CA ILE A 371 -2.20 -13.23 -30.96
C ILE A 371 -3.52 -12.99 -31.70
N GLN A 372 -3.49 -12.10 -32.69
CA GLN A 372 -4.40 -12.24 -33.83
C GLN A 372 -4.03 -13.56 -34.51
N LYS A 373 -4.72 -14.65 -34.16
CA LYS A 373 -4.83 -15.81 -35.04
C LYS A 373 -6.30 -15.97 -35.37
N LYS A 374 -6.60 -15.77 -36.66
CA LYS A 374 -7.76 -16.34 -37.33
C LYS A 374 -7.82 -17.83 -36.98
N LEU A 375 -8.59 -18.20 -35.97
CA LEU A 375 -8.98 -19.57 -35.72
C LEU A 375 -10.06 -19.89 -36.75
N ARG A 376 -9.59 -20.54 -37.82
CA ARG A 376 -10.42 -21.17 -38.83
C ARG A 376 -11.20 -22.28 -38.12
N ILE A 377 -12.48 -22.02 -37.83
CA ILE A 377 -13.41 -22.98 -37.27
C ILE A 377 -13.46 -24.15 -38.27
N LYS A 378 -12.94 -25.31 -37.86
CA LYS A 378 -13.29 -26.57 -38.51
C LYS A 378 -14.67 -26.93 -37.99
N ASN A 379 -15.63 -27.01 -38.91
CA ASN A 379 -16.93 -27.61 -38.71
C ASN A 379 -16.80 -28.87 -37.87
N LEU A 380 -17.35 -28.83 -36.65
CA LEU A 380 -17.76 -30.04 -35.95
C LEU A 380 -19.28 -30.05 -36.08
N GLU A 381 -19.76 -30.87 -37.02
CA GLU A 381 -21.18 -31.16 -37.18
C GLU A 381 -21.69 -31.77 -35.87
N SER A 382 -22.41 -30.97 -35.10
CA SER A 382 -23.30 -31.42 -34.04
C SER A 382 -24.71 -31.38 -34.64
N THR A 383 -25.31 -32.56 -34.79
CA THR A 383 -26.65 -32.79 -35.30
C THR A 383 -27.68 -31.97 -34.53
N ALA A 384 -28.13 -30.87 -35.14
CA ALA A 384 -29.27 -30.09 -34.67
C ALA A 384 -30.56 -30.90 -34.88
N VAL A 385 -31.23 -31.28 -33.79
CA VAL A 385 -32.64 -31.65 -33.81
C VAL A 385 -33.43 -30.34 -33.79
N PRO A 386 -34.37 -30.09 -34.71
CA PRO A 386 -35.15 -28.86 -34.71
C PRO A 386 -36.14 -28.92 -33.53
N GLN A 387 -35.95 -28.06 -32.53
CA GLN A 387 -36.91 -27.91 -31.43
C GLN A 387 -37.84 -26.72 -31.72
N GLN A 388 -39.14 -27.02 -31.81
CA GLN A 388 -40.21 -26.04 -32.01
C GLN A 388 -40.35 -25.14 -30.78
N GLU A 389 -40.42 -23.83 -31.00
CA GLU A 389 -40.80 -22.83 -30.00
C GLU A 389 -42.29 -23.01 -29.63
N ILE A 390 -42.59 -23.14 -28.35
CA ILE A 390 -43.97 -23.12 -27.84
C ILE A 390 -44.24 -21.71 -27.30
N VAL A 391 -45.08 -20.97 -28.01
CA VAL A 391 -45.64 -19.69 -27.57
C VAL A 391 -46.97 -19.96 -26.89
N LEU A 392 -47.07 -19.70 -25.59
CA LEU A 392 -48.34 -19.78 -24.86
C LEU A 392 -49.26 -18.59 -25.25
N PRO A 393 -50.60 -18.69 -25.06
CA PRO A 393 -51.57 -17.64 -25.40
C PRO A 393 -51.31 -16.27 -24.75
N ASN A 394 -50.44 -16.24 -23.74
CA ASN A 394 -50.08 -15.07 -22.94
C ASN A 394 -48.82 -14.36 -23.49
N GLY A 395 -48.27 -14.80 -24.63
CA GLY A 395 -47.04 -14.25 -25.23
C GLY A 395 -45.73 -14.74 -24.60
N ILE A 396 -45.78 -15.79 -23.75
CA ILE A 396 -44.57 -16.37 -23.14
C ILE A 396 -43.94 -17.34 -24.14
N VAL A 397 -42.72 -17.05 -24.56
CA VAL A 397 -41.86 -17.95 -25.35
C VAL A 397 -41.12 -18.87 -24.39
N ILE A 398 -41.41 -20.17 -24.42
CA ILE A 398 -40.64 -21.18 -23.67
C ILE A 398 -39.51 -21.68 -24.58
N GLY A 399 -38.37 -20.98 -24.57
CA GLY A 399 -37.13 -21.56 -25.10
C GLY A 399 -36.70 -22.73 -24.22
N GLN A 400 -36.42 -23.90 -24.80
CA GLN A 400 -35.88 -25.02 -24.03
C GLN A 400 -34.50 -24.64 -23.50
N GLN A 401 -34.43 -24.27 -22.21
CA GLN A 401 -33.15 -24.10 -21.53
C GLN A 401 -32.44 -25.46 -21.47
N PRO A 402 -31.12 -25.53 -21.69
CA PRO A 402 -30.40 -26.78 -21.68
C PRO A 402 -30.57 -27.52 -20.35
N GLU A 403 -30.82 -28.84 -20.40
CA GLU A 403 -30.98 -29.66 -19.21
C GLU A 403 -29.69 -29.74 -18.36
N ASN A 404 -28.54 -29.38 -18.94
CA ASN A 404 -27.23 -29.36 -18.31
C ASN A 404 -26.66 -27.94 -18.20
N ARG A 405 -25.85 -27.72 -17.16
CA ARG A 405 -25.18 -26.45 -16.87
C ARG A 405 -24.12 -26.14 -17.93
N MET A 406 -24.21 -24.96 -18.54
CA MET A 406 -23.25 -24.46 -19.54
C MET A 406 -21.99 -23.89 -18.89
N GLY A 407 -20.86 -24.00 -19.59
CA GLY A 407 -19.61 -23.31 -19.22
C GLY A 407 -19.69 -21.80 -19.44
N TYR A 408 -18.63 -21.06 -19.11
CA TYR A 408 -18.58 -19.60 -19.21
C TYR A 408 -18.77 -19.09 -20.65
N ALA A 409 -18.03 -19.67 -21.61
CA ALA A 409 -18.11 -19.27 -23.02
C ALA A 409 -19.48 -19.60 -23.64
N GLU A 410 -20.00 -20.79 -23.36
CA GLU A 410 -21.32 -21.25 -23.82
C GLU A 410 -22.44 -20.38 -23.25
N THR A 411 -22.38 -20.07 -21.95
CA THR A 411 -23.35 -19.19 -21.30
C THR A 411 -23.39 -17.83 -21.98
N ARG A 412 -22.24 -17.22 -22.26
CA ARG A 412 -22.20 -15.92 -22.96
C ARG A 412 -22.81 -15.98 -24.35
N HIS A 413 -22.52 -17.04 -25.11
CA HIS A 413 -23.13 -17.22 -26.43
C HIS A 413 -24.66 -17.32 -26.34
N HIS A 414 -25.16 -18.11 -25.39
CA HIS A 414 -26.59 -18.25 -25.11
C HIS A 414 -27.27 -16.92 -24.76
N ILE A 415 -26.63 -16.10 -23.90
CA ILE A 415 -27.14 -14.77 -23.53
C ILE A 415 -27.17 -13.83 -24.74
N ALA A 416 -26.11 -13.83 -25.56
CA ALA A 416 -26.04 -12.99 -26.75
C ALA A 416 -27.09 -13.38 -27.81
N GLU A 417 -27.49 -14.65 -27.88
CA GLU A 417 -28.49 -15.13 -28.84
C GLU A 417 -29.92 -14.88 -28.35
N HIS A 418 -30.22 -15.19 -27.08
CA HIS A 418 -31.61 -15.24 -26.59
C HIS A 418 -32.03 -14.02 -25.74
N PHE A 419 -31.09 -13.21 -25.27
CA PHE A 419 -31.36 -12.12 -24.31
C PHE A 419 -30.82 -10.75 -24.77
N ASN A 420 -30.42 -10.62 -26.04
CA ASN A 420 -29.86 -9.38 -26.59
C ASN A 420 -30.82 -8.18 -26.51
N GLU A 421 -32.13 -8.41 -26.49
CA GLU A 421 -33.15 -7.36 -26.34
C GLU A 421 -33.06 -6.60 -25.00
N PHE A 422 -32.40 -7.17 -23.99
CA PHE A 422 -32.19 -6.54 -22.69
C PHE A 422 -30.86 -5.78 -22.59
N GLN A 423 -30.18 -5.56 -23.71
CA GLN A 423 -28.95 -4.76 -23.74
C GLN A 423 -29.26 -3.30 -23.41
N TRP A 424 -28.43 -2.68 -22.57
CA TRP A 424 -28.52 -1.24 -22.31
C TRP A 424 -28.17 -0.45 -23.57
N GLU A 425 -28.97 0.55 -23.93
CA GLU A 425 -28.65 1.46 -25.04
C GLU A 425 -27.43 2.34 -24.71
N LYS A 426 -26.79 2.90 -25.75
CA LYS A 426 -25.71 3.88 -25.56
C LYS A 426 -26.25 5.13 -24.86
N ILE A 427 -25.61 5.50 -23.76
CA ILE A 427 -26.08 6.56 -22.87
C ILE A 427 -25.63 7.94 -23.36
N LYS A 428 -26.54 8.90 -23.35
CA LYS A 428 -26.28 10.33 -23.57
C LYS A 428 -26.46 11.09 -22.27
N MET A 429 -25.66 12.13 -22.03
CA MET A 429 -25.73 12.93 -20.81
C MET A 429 -26.96 13.84 -20.82
N GLU A 430 -27.90 13.60 -19.90
CA GLU A 430 -29.16 14.34 -19.73
C GLU A 430 -29.68 14.23 -18.30
N ASN A 431 -30.48 15.19 -17.82
CA ASN A 431 -31.09 15.12 -16.49
C ASN A 431 -32.38 14.27 -16.55
N LEU A 432 -32.29 13.01 -16.11
CA LEU A 432 -33.44 12.09 -16.09
C LEU A 432 -34.38 12.30 -14.89
N CYS A 433 -34.03 13.16 -13.93
CA CYS A 433 -34.84 13.42 -12.75
C CYS A 433 -35.82 14.61 -12.93
N GLU A 434 -35.68 15.40 -14.00
CA GLU A 434 -36.62 16.48 -14.34
C GLU A 434 -37.86 15.98 -15.09
N THR A 435 -37.73 14.93 -15.92
CA THR A 435 -38.82 14.33 -16.69
C THR A 435 -39.86 13.58 -15.84
N GLU A 436 -39.56 13.31 -14.56
CA GLU A 436 -40.56 12.77 -13.62
C GLU A 436 -41.68 13.78 -13.29
N LYS A 437 -41.57 15.05 -13.72
CA LYS A 437 -42.63 16.06 -13.61
C LYS A 437 -43.85 15.87 -14.52
N LYS A 438 -43.98 14.73 -15.22
CA LYS A 438 -45.24 14.29 -15.87
C LYS A 438 -45.97 13.18 -15.11
N GLY A 439 -45.70 13.02 -13.82
CA GLY A 439 -46.68 12.49 -12.87
C GLY A 439 -47.20 13.64 -12.03
N GLU A 440 -48.33 14.23 -12.42
CA GLU A 440 -49.00 15.23 -11.59
C GLU A 440 -49.22 14.64 -10.19
N THR A 441 -48.62 15.27 -9.17
CA THR A 441 -49.13 15.16 -7.81
C THR A 441 -50.48 15.85 -7.76
N VAL A 442 -51.52 15.14 -8.21
CA VAL A 442 -52.89 15.38 -7.76
C VAL A 442 -52.99 14.68 -6.41
N GLY A 443 -53.39 15.41 -5.37
CA GLY A 443 -53.62 14.85 -4.05
C GLY A 443 -54.58 13.66 -4.12
N GLY A 444 -54.12 12.51 -3.62
CA GLY A 444 -54.91 11.27 -3.53
C GLY A 444 -54.19 10.05 -4.09
N SER A 445 -53.51 9.30 -3.21
CA SER A 445 -53.50 7.83 -3.14
C SER A 445 -53.48 6.95 -4.41
N GLN A 446 -52.92 7.35 -5.56
CA GLN A 446 -52.80 6.45 -6.71
C GLN A 446 -51.43 5.76 -6.77
N PRO A 447 -51.38 4.43 -7.00
CA PRO A 447 -50.13 3.68 -7.06
C PRO A 447 -49.34 3.95 -8.34
N GLN A 448 -48.03 4.12 -8.21
CA GLN A 448 -47.10 4.39 -9.32
C GLN A 448 -46.67 3.07 -9.96
N LEU A 449 -47.02 2.86 -11.23
CA LEU A 449 -46.52 1.73 -12.02
C LEU A 449 -45.06 1.99 -12.44
N MET A 450 -44.12 1.21 -11.92
CA MET A 450 -42.70 1.38 -12.23
C MET A 450 -42.37 0.88 -13.63
N LYS A 451 -41.41 1.48 -14.34
CA LYS A 451 -40.84 0.91 -15.57
C LYS A 451 -39.57 0.15 -15.23
N TYR A 452 -39.45 -1.11 -15.62
CA TYR A 452 -38.24 -1.89 -15.38
C TYR A 452 -37.10 -1.46 -16.29
N ASN A 453 -35.89 -1.42 -15.75
CA ASN A 453 -34.68 -1.23 -16.54
C ASN A 453 -34.27 -2.52 -17.28
N PRO A 454 -33.35 -2.46 -18.26
CA PRO A 454 -32.98 -3.64 -19.05
C PRO A 454 -32.48 -4.81 -18.20
N THR A 455 -31.64 -4.58 -17.18
CA THR A 455 -31.17 -5.64 -16.28
C THR A 455 -32.30 -6.25 -15.43
N GLN A 456 -33.24 -5.43 -14.93
CA GLN A 456 -34.42 -5.91 -14.20
C GLN A 456 -35.29 -6.83 -15.08
N ASN A 457 -35.48 -6.43 -16.34
CA ASN A 457 -36.17 -7.25 -17.33
C ASN A 457 -35.38 -8.52 -17.67
N PHE A 458 -34.06 -8.44 -17.81
CA PHE A 458 -33.23 -9.62 -18.03
C PHE A 458 -33.39 -10.65 -16.90
N ILE A 459 -33.21 -10.25 -15.64
CA ILE A 459 -33.19 -11.18 -14.51
C ILE A 459 -34.53 -11.89 -14.31
N ARG A 460 -35.66 -11.19 -14.48
CA ARG A 460 -36.99 -11.80 -14.32
C ARG A 460 -37.32 -12.85 -15.40
N HIS A 461 -36.68 -12.78 -16.57
CA HIS A 461 -36.83 -13.77 -17.65
C HIS A 461 -35.71 -14.82 -17.66
N TYR A 462 -34.54 -14.49 -17.12
CA TYR A 462 -33.40 -15.41 -17.04
C TYR A 462 -33.56 -16.40 -15.89
N PHE A 463 -33.85 -15.92 -14.68
CA PHE A 463 -33.87 -16.75 -13.48
C PHE A 463 -35.28 -17.25 -13.16
N THR A 464 -35.80 -18.17 -13.97
CA THR A 464 -37.14 -18.77 -13.81
C THR A 464 -37.09 -20.13 -13.08
N PRO A 465 -38.24 -20.71 -12.69
CA PRO A 465 -38.29 -22.07 -12.14
C PRO A 465 -37.61 -23.14 -13.00
N GLU A 466 -37.65 -23.01 -14.33
CA GLU A 466 -37.08 -23.96 -15.30
C GLU A 466 -35.55 -23.88 -15.40
N ASN A 467 -34.95 -22.77 -14.98
CA ASN A 467 -33.51 -22.56 -15.07
C ASN A 467 -32.75 -23.69 -14.32
N PRO A 468 -31.69 -24.31 -14.89
CA PRO A 468 -30.97 -25.38 -14.21
C PRO A 468 -30.23 -24.93 -12.94
N LEU A 469 -29.95 -23.62 -12.81
CA LEU A 469 -29.27 -23.04 -11.66
C LEU A 469 -30.14 -23.08 -10.40
N LYS A 470 -29.49 -23.42 -9.28
CA LYS A 470 -30.12 -23.45 -7.94
C LYS A 470 -30.12 -22.09 -7.26
N GLY A 471 -29.35 -21.13 -7.78
CA GLY A 471 -29.40 -19.77 -7.28
C GLY A 471 -28.59 -18.79 -8.10
N ILE A 472 -28.87 -17.51 -7.88
CA ILE A 472 -28.17 -16.38 -8.47
C ILE A 472 -27.90 -15.32 -7.40
N LEU A 473 -26.72 -14.71 -7.47
CA LEU A 473 -26.29 -13.57 -6.69
C LEU A 473 -26.40 -12.30 -7.54
N LEU A 474 -27.29 -11.40 -7.15
CA LEU A 474 -27.40 -10.05 -7.70
C LEU A 474 -26.40 -9.16 -6.98
N TRP A 475 -25.20 -9.05 -7.57
CA TRP A 475 -24.19 -8.09 -7.16
C TRP A 475 -24.49 -6.73 -7.80
N HIS A 476 -25.48 -6.03 -7.26
CA HIS A 476 -25.95 -4.76 -7.80
C HIS A 476 -25.69 -3.63 -6.81
N SER A 477 -25.11 -2.54 -7.31
CA SER A 477 -24.87 -1.29 -6.56
C SER A 477 -26.14 -0.74 -5.88
N VAL A 478 -25.97 0.15 -4.91
CA VAL A 478 -27.10 0.77 -4.20
C VAL A 478 -27.94 1.63 -5.17
N GLY A 479 -29.26 1.66 -5.01
CA GLY A 479 -30.15 2.46 -5.87
C GLY A 479 -30.48 1.88 -7.25
N THR A 480 -29.93 0.70 -7.60
CA THR A 480 -30.26 -0.04 -8.85
C THR A 480 -31.66 -0.65 -8.89
N GLY A 481 -32.38 -0.67 -7.76
CA GLY A 481 -33.72 -1.24 -7.66
C GLY A 481 -33.72 -2.76 -7.41
N LYS A 482 -32.75 -3.31 -6.66
CA LYS A 482 -32.67 -4.73 -6.26
C LYS A 482 -34.01 -5.29 -5.74
N THR A 483 -34.66 -4.58 -4.81
CA THR A 483 -35.96 -4.98 -4.25
C THR A 483 -37.03 -5.14 -5.33
N CYS A 484 -37.07 -4.21 -6.29
CA CYS A 484 -37.97 -4.28 -7.44
C CYS A 484 -37.64 -5.48 -8.34
N THR A 485 -36.35 -5.74 -8.61
CA THR A 485 -35.88 -6.92 -9.36
C THR A 485 -36.35 -8.23 -8.73
N ALA A 486 -36.24 -8.35 -7.40
CA ALA A 486 -36.66 -9.55 -6.69
C ALA A 486 -38.18 -9.75 -6.67
N ILE A 487 -38.96 -8.68 -6.45
CA ILE A 487 -40.43 -8.74 -6.50
C ILE A 487 -40.90 -9.10 -7.92
N ALA A 488 -40.31 -8.50 -8.96
CA ALA A 488 -40.65 -8.79 -10.35
C ALA A 488 -40.30 -10.24 -10.73
N THR A 489 -39.12 -10.73 -10.33
CA THR A 489 -38.71 -12.12 -10.53
C THR A 489 -39.67 -13.10 -9.81
N ALA A 490 -40.03 -12.83 -8.56
CA ALA A 490 -40.93 -13.68 -7.78
C ALA A 490 -42.35 -13.74 -8.37
N SER A 491 -42.91 -12.60 -8.77
CA SER A 491 -44.31 -12.50 -9.21
C SER A 491 -44.53 -12.93 -10.67
N SER A 492 -43.51 -12.82 -11.53
CA SER A 492 -43.63 -13.14 -12.97
C SER A 492 -43.83 -14.64 -13.23
N HIS A 493 -43.00 -15.51 -12.65
CA HIS A 493 -42.99 -16.95 -12.94
C HIS A 493 -43.21 -17.82 -11.70
N TYR A 494 -42.45 -17.60 -10.63
CA TYR A 494 -42.48 -18.45 -9.43
C TYR A 494 -43.86 -18.49 -8.76
N GLU A 495 -44.46 -17.32 -8.54
CA GLU A 495 -45.79 -17.21 -7.94
C GLU A 495 -46.86 -17.95 -8.76
N ARG A 496 -46.81 -17.81 -10.09
CA ARG A 496 -47.77 -18.46 -11.01
C ARG A 496 -47.62 -19.98 -11.05
N GLN A 497 -46.41 -20.48 -10.82
CA GLN A 497 -46.11 -21.92 -10.77
C GLN A 497 -46.25 -22.51 -9.35
N GLY A 498 -46.83 -21.76 -8.42
CA GLY A 498 -47.15 -22.26 -7.08
C GLY A 498 -45.97 -22.34 -6.12
N TYR A 499 -44.86 -21.65 -6.42
CA TYR A 499 -43.75 -21.59 -5.47
C TYR A 499 -44.14 -20.80 -4.21
N THR A 500 -43.58 -21.22 -3.08
CA THR A 500 -43.60 -20.43 -1.84
C THR A 500 -42.51 -19.36 -1.92
N ILE A 501 -42.87 -18.09 -1.66
CA ILE A 501 -41.90 -17.00 -1.61
C ILE A 501 -41.51 -16.77 -0.15
N LEU A 502 -40.23 -16.96 0.17
CA LEU A 502 -39.65 -16.62 1.47
C LEU A 502 -38.70 -15.44 1.28
N TRP A 503 -38.87 -14.39 2.09
CA TRP A 503 -38.02 -13.21 2.04
C TRP A 503 -37.35 -12.97 3.39
N VAL A 504 -36.02 -12.90 3.38
CA VAL A 504 -35.18 -12.59 4.55
C VAL A 504 -34.56 -11.22 4.34
N THR A 505 -34.76 -10.30 5.29
CA THR A 505 -34.16 -8.95 5.28
C THR A 505 -34.04 -8.41 6.71
N ARG A 506 -33.40 -7.26 6.90
CA ARG A 506 -33.34 -6.60 8.22
C ARG A 506 -34.72 -6.11 8.65
N SER A 507 -34.99 -6.09 9.95
CA SER A 507 -36.27 -5.62 10.50
C SER A 507 -36.63 -4.19 10.06
N THR A 508 -35.60 -3.35 9.88
CA THR A 508 -35.71 -1.95 9.44
C THR A 508 -36.06 -1.78 7.96
N LEU A 509 -35.81 -2.79 7.11
CA LEU A 509 -36.02 -2.73 5.66
C LEU A 509 -37.33 -3.37 5.20
N LYS A 510 -38.08 -4.02 6.11
CA LYS A 510 -39.36 -4.68 5.79
C LYS A 510 -40.40 -3.72 5.19
N SER A 511 -40.38 -2.44 5.57
CA SER A 511 -41.30 -1.43 5.00
C SER A 511 -41.08 -1.23 3.51
N ASP A 512 -39.84 -1.32 3.06
CA ASP A 512 -39.45 -0.98 1.68
C ASP A 512 -39.95 -2.04 0.70
N ILE A 513 -40.05 -3.30 1.14
CA ILE A 513 -40.67 -4.38 0.35
C ILE A 513 -42.13 -4.05 0.04
N TRP A 514 -42.91 -3.64 1.05
CA TRP A 514 -44.33 -3.31 0.87
C TRP A 514 -44.51 -2.05 0.03
N LYS A 515 -43.64 -1.05 0.19
CA LYS A 515 -43.59 0.14 -0.67
C LYS A 515 -43.40 -0.25 -2.15
N ASN A 516 -42.41 -1.09 -2.46
CA ASN A 516 -42.14 -1.59 -3.83
C ASN A 516 -43.18 -2.60 -4.35
N MET A 517 -44.15 -2.99 -3.53
CA MET A 517 -45.21 -3.89 -3.96
C MET A 517 -46.54 -3.18 -4.20
N PHE A 518 -46.87 -2.19 -3.37
CA PHE A 518 -48.19 -1.52 -3.42
C PHE A 518 -48.14 -0.03 -3.80
N GLU A 519 -47.02 0.65 -3.60
CA GLU A 519 -46.92 2.10 -3.90
C GLU A 519 -46.13 2.31 -5.19
N GLN A 520 -44.94 1.73 -5.26
CA GLN A 520 -44.11 1.65 -6.46
C GLN A 520 -44.24 0.24 -7.01
N VAL A 521 -45.30 -0.05 -7.76
CA VAL A 521 -45.73 -1.41 -8.07
C VAL A 521 -44.73 -2.12 -8.99
N CYS A 522 -43.92 -3.00 -8.40
CA CYS A 522 -42.98 -3.91 -9.08
C CYS A 522 -43.47 -5.37 -9.16
N SER A 523 -44.67 -5.65 -8.65
CA SER A 523 -45.29 -6.97 -8.74
C SER A 523 -46.07 -7.08 -10.05
N GLU A 524 -45.73 -8.06 -10.89
CA GLU A 524 -46.42 -8.27 -12.18
C GLU A 524 -47.88 -8.70 -11.98
N THR A 525 -48.14 -9.56 -10.98
CA THR A 525 -49.51 -9.98 -10.63
C THR A 525 -50.38 -8.78 -10.22
N ILE A 526 -49.83 -7.85 -9.43
CA ILE A 526 -50.59 -6.66 -9.00
C ILE A 526 -50.71 -5.66 -10.15
N ARG A 527 -49.64 -5.45 -10.93
CA ARG A 527 -49.66 -4.60 -12.13
C ARG A 527 -50.76 -5.04 -13.09
N GLU A 528 -50.86 -6.33 -13.39
CA GLU A 528 -51.90 -6.87 -14.27
C GLU A 528 -53.30 -6.63 -13.72
N LYS A 529 -53.52 -6.80 -12.41
CA LYS A 529 -54.82 -6.49 -11.78
C LYS A 529 -55.17 -5.00 -11.85
N ILE A 530 -54.18 -4.12 -11.71
CA ILE A 530 -54.41 -2.67 -11.86
C ILE A 530 -54.80 -2.34 -13.30
N ILE A 531 -54.05 -2.84 -14.28
CA ILE A 531 -54.23 -2.50 -15.70
C ILE A 531 -55.47 -3.18 -16.29
N ASN A 532 -55.69 -4.45 -15.99
CA ASN A 532 -56.73 -5.27 -16.63
C ASN A 532 -58.03 -5.32 -15.83
N GLU A 533 -57.96 -5.18 -14.50
CA GLU A 533 -59.13 -5.31 -13.60
C GLU A 533 -59.50 -3.99 -12.90
N ASN A 534 -58.82 -2.87 -13.21
CA ASN A 534 -59.01 -1.56 -12.56
C ASN A 534 -58.93 -1.63 -11.02
N LEU A 535 -58.02 -2.45 -10.48
CA LEU A 535 -57.84 -2.60 -9.04
C LEU A 535 -57.35 -1.30 -8.38
N GLU A 536 -58.13 -0.77 -7.44
CA GLU A 536 -57.70 0.31 -6.54
C GLU A 536 -56.97 -0.25 -5.32
N ILE A 537 -55.78 0.26 -5.02
CA ILE A 537 -55.00 -0.18 -3.86
C ILE A 537 -55.55 0.49 -2.58
N PRO A 538 -56.06 -0.29 -1.60
CA PRO A 538 -56.61 0.27 -0.37
C PRO A 538 -55.56 1.06 0.43
N ALA A 539 -55.95 2.10 1.17
CA ALA A 539 -55.03 2.82 2.05
C ALA A 539 -54.62 1.99 3.30
N ASP A 540 -55.51 1.13 3.80
CA ASP A 540 -55.26 0.29 4.98
C ASP A 540 -54.32 -0.90 4.68
N ASN A 541 -53.29 -1.04 5.51
CA ASN A 541 -52.29 -2.10 5.37
C ASN A 541 -52.90 -3.50 5.50
N LYS A 542 -53.85 -3.73 6.41
CA LYS A 542 -54.45 -5.06 6.61
C LYS A 542 -55.21 -5.53 5.38
N THR A 543 -55.82 -4.59 4.66
CA THR A 543 -56.57 -4.83 3.43
C THR A 543 -55.62 -4.98 2.22
N ARG A 544 -54.56 -4.16 2.10
CA ARG A 544 -53.48 -4.35 1.10
C ARG A 544 -52.90 -5.77 1.15
N MET A 545 -52.69 -6.25 2.37
CA MET A 545 -52.13 -7.58 2.63
C MET A 545 -53.00 -8.76 2.15
N ARG A 546 -54.29 -8.55 1.84
CA ARG A 546 -55.20 -9.56 1.27
C ARG A 546 -55.10 -9.69 -0.25
N LEU A 547 -54.50 -8.70 -0.93
CA LEU A 547 -54.32 -8.72 -2.39
C LEU A 547 -53.24 -9.71 -2.84
N LEU A 548 -52.38 -10.13 -1.91
CA LEU A 548 -51.29 -11.06 -2.16
C LEU A 548 -51.80 -12.48 -2.34
N SER A 549 -51.17 -13.22 -3.25
CA SER A 549 -51.48 -14.63 -3.45
C SER A 549 -51.01 -15.51 -2.29
N LYS A 550 -51.44 -16.77 -2.31
CA LYS A 550 -51.00 -17.80 -1.36
C LYS A 550 -49.48 -18.04 -1.40
N ALA A 551 -48.78 -17.62 -2.46
CA ALA A 551 -47.32 -17.71 -2.57
C ALA A 551 -46.63 -16.91 -1.44
N TRP A 552 -47.20 -15.76 -1.06
CA TRP A 552 -46.72 -14.83 -0.02
C TRP A 552 -47.38 -15.05 1.35
N SER A 553 -47.89 -16.26 1.62
CA SER A 553 -48.57 -16.61 2.87
C SER A 553 -47.67 -16.44 4.11
N ILE A 554 -46.35 -16.59 3.93
CA ILE A 554 -45.35 -16.37 4.96
C ILE A 554 -44.79 -14.96 4.76
N ARG A 555 -44.93 -14.11 5.78
CA ARG A 555 -44.48 -12.71 5.72
C ARG A 555 -42.95 -12.63 5.72
N PRO A 556 -42.36 -11.57 5.11
CA PRO A 556 -40.94 -11.26 5.23
C PRO A 556 -40.45 -11.30 6.68
N MET A 557 -39.32 -11.97 6.87
CA MET A 557 -38.79 -12.30 8.20
C MET A 557 -37.38 -11.72 8.39
N SER A 558 -36.97 -11.55 9.65
CA SER A 558 -35.60 -11.17 9.97
C SER A 558 -34.65 -12.38 9.91
N TYR A 559 -33.34 -12.14 9.80
CA TYR A 559 -32.32 -13.19 9.86
C TYR A 559 -32.45 -14.08 11.11
N LYS A 560 -32.72 -13.51 12.29
CA LYS A 560 -33.00 -14.27 13.52
C LYS A 560 -34.24 -15.17 13.40
N GLN A 561 -35.34 -14.64 12.83
CA GLN A 561 -36.56 -15.41 12.60
C GLN A 561 -36.34 -16.54 11.60
N PHE A 562 -35.52 -16.29 10.58
CA PHE A 562 -35.12 -17.27 9.59
C PHE A 562 -34.25 -18.37 10.21
N SER A 563 -33.26 -18.01 11.04
CA SER A 563 -32.46 -18.98 11.80
C SER A 563 -33.34 -19.90 12.62
N ASN A 564 -34.32 -19.36 13.34
CA ASN A 564 -35.27 -20.16 14.12
C ASN A 564 -36.15 -21.07 13.25
N LEU A 565 -36.51 -20.62 12.04
CA LEU A 565 -37.25 -21.43 11.06
C LEU A 565 -36.41 -22.63 10.62
N VAL A 566 -35.15 -22.40 10.27
CA VAL A 566 -34.20 -23.43 9.85
C VAL A 566 -33.91 -24.43 10.99
N SER A 567 -33.73 -23.94 12.21
CA SER A 567 -33.53 -24.79 13.41
C SER A 567 -34.81 -25.51 13.88
N LYS A 568 -35.91 -25.47 13.11
CA LYS A 568 -37.21 -26.11 13.40
C LYS A 568 -37.90 -25.62 14.67
N LYS A 569 -37.54 -24.43 15.14
CA LYS A 569 -37.99 -23.82 16.40
C LYS A 569 -38.91 -22.62 16.11
N ASN A 570 -40.06 -22.82 15.44
CA ASN A 570 -41.06 -21.76 15.35
C ASN A 570 -42.40 -22.23 14.75
N ASP A 571 -43.44 -21.41 14.90
CA ASP A 571 -44.70 -21.54 14.16
C ASP A 571 -44.55 -21.28 12.66
N LEU A 572 -43.56 -20.47 12.25
CA LEU A 572 -43.19 -20.29 10.84
C LEU A 572 -42.74 -21.60 10.19
N TYR A 573 -41.96 -22.42 10.91
CA TYR A 573 -41.55 -23.74 10.43
C TYR A 573 -42.76 -24.66 10.27
N LYS A 574 -43.67 -24.68 11.24
CA LYS A 574 -44.92 -25.47 11.15
C LYS A 574 -45.77 -25.04 9.96
N ALA A 575 -45.88 -23.74 9.71
CA ALA A 575 -46.61 -23.20 8.56
C ALA A 575 -45.98 -23.62 7.23
N LEU A 576 -44.65 -23.61 7.16
CA LEU A 576 -43.90 -24.05 5.99
C LEU A 576 -44.07 -25.56 5.75
N VAL A 577 -43.93 -26.39 6.79
CA VAL A 577 -44.16 -27.84 6.74
C VAL A 577 -45.60 -28.17 6.32
N LYS A 578 -46.60 -27.44 6.84
CA LYS A 578 -48.00 -27.62 6.45
C LYS A 578 -48.22 -27.35 4.96
N LYS A 579 -47.43 -26.45 4.36
CA LYS A 579 -47.57 -26.04 2.96
C LYS A 579 -46.77 -26.92 2.01
N ASN A 580 -45.50 -27.17 2.33
CA ASN A 580 -44.52 -27.80 1.43
C ASN A 580 -44.23 -29.28 1.79
N GLY A 581 -44.63 -29.72 3.00
CA GLY A 581 -44.37 -31.07 3.52
C GLY A 581 -43.23 -31.13 4.54
N GLU A 582 -43.19 -32.22 5.30
CA GLU A 582 -42.19 -32.42 6.38
C GLU A 582 -40.83 -32.95 5.85
N VAL A 583 -40.85 -33.62 4.69
CA VAL A 583 -39.66 -34.25 4.09
C VAL A 583 -38.67 -33.21 3.59
N ASP A 584 -39.16 -32.24 2.82
CA ASP A 584 -38.44 -31.05 2.42
C ASP A 584 -39.31 -29.81 2.64
N PRO A 585 -39.17 -29.11 3.78
CA PRO A 585 -39.90 -27.87 4.03
C PRO A 585 -39.62 -26.78 2.99
N LEU A 586 -38.50 -26.84 2.27
CA LEU A 586 -38.14 -25.86 1.23
C LEU A 586 -38.52 -26.31 -0.20
N HIS A 587 -39.29 -27.39 -0.34
CA HIS A 587 -39.81 -27.83 -1.63
C HIS A 587 -40.57 -26.70 -2.34
N LYS A 588 -40.33 -26.51 -3.64
CA LYS A 588 -40.87 -25.43 -4.48
C LYS A 588 -40.87 -24.07 -3.78
N THR A 589 -39.69 -23.67 -3.31
CA THR A 589 -39.53 -22.40 -2.58
C THR A 589 -38.53 -21.49 -3.29
N LEU A 590 -38.92 -20.25 -3.55
CA LEU A 590 -37.97 -19.18 -3.88
C LEU A 590 -37.59 -18.48 -2.58
N LEU A 591 -36.33 -18.59 -2.20
CA LEU A 591 -35.78 -17.93 -1.02
C LEU A 591 -34.97 -16.71 -1.46
N ILE A 592 -35.49 -15.53 -1.12
CA ILE A 592 -34.89 -14.23 -1.41
C ILE A 592 -34.15 -13.77 -0.15
N ILE A 593 -32.86 -13.50 -0.29
CA ILE A 593 -32.00 -13.03 0.80
C ILE A 593 -31.46 -11.65 0.43
N ASP A 594 -31.96 -10.66 1.15
CA ASP A 594 -31.59 -9.26 0.98
C ASP A 594 -30.49 -8.88 1.97
N GLU A 595 -29.46 -8.16 1.51
CA GLU A 595 -28.18 -7.97 2.21
C GLU A 595 -27.44 -9.28 2.49
N ALA A 596 -27.32 -10.14 1.47
CA ALA A 596 -26.76 -11.48 1.57
C ALA A 596 -25.34 -11.53 2.19
N HIS A 597 -24.56 -10.46 2.11
CA HIS A 597 -23.24 -10.36 2.75
C HIS A 597 -23.30 -10.55 4.28
N LYS A 598 -24.45 -10.28 4.93
CA LYS A 598 -24.66 -10.51 6.36
C LYS A 598 -24.72 -12.00 6.76
N LEU A 599 -24.79 -12.93 5.80
CA LEU A 599 -24.76 -14.36 6.09
C LEU A 599 -23.40 -14.82 6.64
N TYR A 600 -22.32 -14.22 6.15
CA TYR A 600 -20.95 -14.63 6.49
C TYR A 600 -20.06 -13.49 7.04
N GLY A 601 -20.43 -12.22 6.85
CA GLY A 601 -19.66 -11.08 7.36
C GLY A 601 -19.81 -10.83 8.88
N GLY A 602 -18.85 -10.12 9.47
CA GLY A 602 -18.72 -9.92 10.92
C GLY A 602 -19.73 -8.97 11.59
N ASP A 603 -20.49 -8.19 10.82
CA ASP A 603 -21.28 -7.04 11.28
C ASP A 603 -22.56 -7.34 12.10
N LEU A 604 -23.03 -8.58 12.14
CA LEU A 604 -24.22 -8.93 12.92
C LEU A 604 -23.85 -9.18 14.38
N SER A 605 -24.68 -8.67 15.31
CA SER A 605 -24.57 -9.01 16.72
C SER A 605 -24.69 -10.53 16.91
N SER A 606 -24.04 -11.08 17.95
CA SER A 606 -24.12 -12.51 18.30
C SER A 606 -25.56 -13.04 18.38
N LEU A 607 -26.50 -12.16 18.75
CA LEU A 607 -27.94 -12.43 18.87
C LEU A 607 -28.71 -12.41 17.53
N GLU A 608 -28.14 -11.85 16.46
CA GLU A 608 -28.72 -11.77 15.11
C GLU A 608 -28.07 -12.71 14.09
N ARG A 609 -26.89 -13.27 14.40
CA ARG A 609 -26.16 -14.18 13.50
C ARG A 609 -26.96 -15.45 13.22
N PRO A 610 -27.21 -15.80 11.94
CA PRO A 610 -27.90 -17.02 11.59
C PRO A 610 -27.04 -18.26 11.87
N ASP A 611 -27.69 -19.37 12.23
CA ASP A 611 -27.08 -20.69 12.30
C ASP A 611 -26.77 -21.19 10.88
N MET A 612 -25.62 -20.76 10.36
CA MET A 612 -25.17 -21.06 9.00
C MET A 612 -24.98 -22.57 8.73
N PRO A 613 -24.44 -23.38 9.66
CA PRO A 613 -24.38 -24.82 9.50
C PRO A 613 -25.76 -25.46 9.25
N GLU A 614 -26.78 -25.13 10.05
CA GLU A 614 -28.12 -25.66 9.84
C GLU A 614 -28.77 -25.09 8.57
N PHE A 615 -28.51 -23.82 8.22
CA PHE A 615 -29.04 -23.23 7.00
C PHE A 615 -28.47 -23.87 5.74
N HIS A 616 -27.14 -23.99 5.66
CA HIS A 616 -26.46 -24.69 4.57
C HIS A 616 -27.00 -26.11 4.43
N LYS A 617 -27.11 -26.83 5.55
CA LYS A 617 -27.67 -28.19 5.59
C LYS A 617 -29.11 -28.25 5.08
N ALA A 618 -29.97 -27.31 5.43
CA ALA A 618 -31.36 -27.28 4.96
C ALA A 618 -31.45 -27.06 3.44
N VAL A 619 -30.65 -26.13 2.89
CA VAL A 619 -30.57 -25.86 1.44
C VAL A 619 -30.04 -27.09 0.70
N MET A 620 -28.92 -27.66 1.14
CA MET A 620 -28.32 -28.84 0.50
C MET A 620 -29.25 -30.06 0.55
N ASN A 621 -29.98 -30.23 1.67
CA ASN A 621 -30.98 -31.29 1.78
C ASN A 621 -32.11 -31.12 0.75
N SER A 622 -32.59 -29.89 0.55
CA SER A 622 -33.60 -29.61 -0.49
C SER A 622 -33.08 -29.92 -1.90
N TYR A 623 -31.82 -29.56 -2.21
CA TYR A 623 -31.19 -29.88 -3.49
C TYR A 623 -31.14 -31.38 -3.76
N GLN A 624 -30.79 -32.17 -2.74
CA GLN A 624 -30.67 -33.63 -2.86
C GLN A 624 -32.02 -34.36 -2.90
N ILE A 625 -33.04 -33.85 -2.20
CA ILE A 625 -34.35 -34.50 -2.10
C ILE A 625 -35.27 -34.07 -3.26
N SER A 626 -35.41 -32.77 -3.48
CA SER A 626 -36.43 -32.21 -4.38
C SER A 626 -35.94 -31.99 -5.81
N GLY A 627 -34.64 -32.09 -6.08
CA GLY A 627 -34.11 -32.06 -7.45
C GLY A 627 -34.52 -30.80 -8.21
N LYS A 628 -35.28 -30.92 -9.32
CA LYS A 628 -35.77 -29.76 -10.10
C LYS A 628 -36.69 -28.84 -9.27
N ASP A 629 -37.45 -29.41 -8.33
CA ASP A 629 -38.38 -28.69 -7.45
C ASP A 629 -37.73 -28.26 -6.12
N SER A 630 -36.40 -28.32 -6.02
CA SER A 630 -35.69 -27.84 -4.84
C SER A 630 -35.86 -26.33 -4.64
N VAL A 631 -35.45 -25.86 -3.45
CA VAL A 631 -35.30 -24.43 -3.21
C VAL A 631 -34.48 -23.76 -4.30
N LYS A 632 -34.84 -22.52 -4.64
CA LYS A 632 -34.03 -21.63 -5.49
C LYS A 632 -33.65 -20.39 -4.70
N LEU A 633 -32.38 -19.98 -4.80
CA LEU A 633 -31.85 -18.84 -4.05
C LEU A 633 -31.74 -17.60 -4.94
N LEU A 634 -32.32 -16.48 -4.49
CA LEU A 634 -32.07 -15.16 -5.06
C LEU A 634 -31.38 -14.31 -3.99
N MET A 635 -30.06 -14.21 -4.05
CA MET A 635 -29.28 -13.43 -3.10
C MET A 635 -29.01 -12.05 -3.66
N MET A 636 -29.09 -11.02 -2.83
CA MET A 636 -28.91 -9.63 -3.26
C MET A 636 -27.96 -8.89 -2.32
N THR A 637 -26.95 -8.23 -2.88
CA THR A 637 -26.00 -7.42 -2.10
C THR A 637 -25.28 -6.42 -3.01
N ALA A 638 -24.91 -5.26 -2.46
CA ALA A 638 -24.00 -4.33 -3.14
C ALA A 638 -22.52 -4.67 -2.88
N THR A 639 -22.24 -5.35 -1.77
CA THR A 639 -20.89 -5.61 -1.25
C THR A 639 -20.80 -7.08 -0.81
N PRO A 640 -20.60 -8.03 -1.74
CA PRO A 640 -20.53 -9.45 -1.41
C PRO A 640 -19.26 -9.85 -0.63
N ILE A 641 -18.25 -8.98 -0.63
CA ILE A 641 -17.00 -9.11 0.12
C ILE A 641 -17.02 -8.03 1.21
N THR A 642 -17.00 -8.43 2.48
CA THR A 642 -16.91 -7.52 3.63
C THR A 642 -15.55 -7.63 4.30
N ASP A 643 -15.31 -8.65 5.13
CA ASP A 643 -14.05 -8.79 5.87
C ASP A 643 -13.04 -9.63 5.09
N SER A 644 -13.52 -10.69 4.43
CA SER A 644 -12.67 -11.63 3.68
C SER A 644 -13.20 -11.90 2.27
N PRO A 645 -12.33 -11.98 1.24
CA PRO A 645 -12.74 -12.40 -0.10
C PRO A 645 -13.32 -13.82 -0.14
N MET A 646 -13.05 -14.65 0.87
CA MET A 646 -13.62 -16.01 0.97
C MET A 646 -15.13 -16.02 1.25
N GLU A 647 -15.70 -14.93 1.76
CA GLU A 647 -17.16 -14.80 1.94
C GLU A 647 -17.91 -14.93 0.62
N MET A 648 -17.35 -14.38 -0.46
CA MET A 648 -17.92 -14.51 -1.81
C MET A 648 -17.99 -15.98 -2.23
N MET A 649 -16.97 -16.79 -1.92
CA MET A 649 -16.98 -18.23 -2.19
C MET A 649 -18.08 -18.94 -1.40
N GLN A 650 -18.23 -18.59 -0.12
CA GLN A 650 -19.24 -19.16 0.76
C GLN A 650 -20.66 -18.82 0.28
N LEU A 651 -20.91 -17.59 -0.16
CA LEU A 651 -22.18 -17.19 -0.77
C LEU A 651 -22.47 -18.00 -2.03
N LEU A 652 -21.54 -18.08 -2.96
CA LEU A 652 -21.72 -18.83 -4.21
C LEU A 652 -21.95 -20.33 -3.94
N ASN A 653 -21.28 -20.90 -2.93
CA ASN A 653 -21.45 -22.29 -2.54
C ASN A 653 -22.89 -22.64 -2.14
N LEU A 654 -23.65 -21.69 -1.60
CA LEU A 654 -25.07 -21.90 -1.31
C LEU A 654 -25.89 -22.17 -2.57
N CYS A 655 -25.49 -21.61 -3.72
CA CYS A 655 -26.17 -21.80 -5.01
C CYS A 655 -25.71 -23.06 -5.77
N LYS A 656 -24.82 -23.86 -5.17
CA LYS A 656 -24.10 -24.96 -5.83
C LYS A 656 -24.35 -26.28 -5.13
N LEU A 657 -24.33 -27.36 -5.92
CA LEU A 657 -24.33 -28.71 -5.37
C LEU A 657 -23.03 -28.99 -4.60
N PRO A 658 -23.03 -29.86 -3.57
CA PRO A 658 -21.86 -30.11 -2.72
C PRO A 658 -20.58 -30.47 -3.48
N GLU A 659 -20.68 -31.16 -4.61
CA GLU A 659 -19.57 -31.56 -5.48
C GLU A 659 -18.98 -30.41 -6.33
N GLU A 660 -19.68 -29.28 -6.45
CA GLU A 660 -19.29 -28.12 -7.26
C GLU A 660 -18.85 -26.90 -6.42
N GLN A 661 -18.75 -27.08 -5.10
CA GLN A 661 -18.43 -26.01 -4.15
C GLN A 661 -16.94 -25.69 -4.14
N PHE A 662 -16.63 -24.40 -4.03
CA PHE A 662 -15.29 -23.88 -3.83
C PHE A 662 -14.72 -24.27 -2.46
N PRO A 663 -13.39 -24.35 -2.32
CA PRO A 663 -12.74 -24.32 -1.02
C PRO A 663 -13.17 -23.09 -0.22
N VAL A 664 -13.33 -23.25 1.09
CA VAL A 664 -13.77 -22.16 2.00
C VAL A 664 -12.59 -21.47 2.69
N ASP A 665 -11.43 -22.11 2.75
CA ASP A 665 -10.19 -21.59 3.28
C ASP A 665 -9.30 -21.00 2.18
N PHE A 666 -8.57 -19.94 2.53
CA PHE A 666 -7.74 -19.21 1.56
C PHE A 666 -6.58 -20.06 1.05
N ASP A 667 -5.98 -20.90 1.89
CA ASP A 667 -4.80 -21.69 1.49
C ASP A 667 -5.14 -22.74 0.44
N SER A 668 -6.22 -23.51 0.64
CA SER A 668 -6.70 -24.47 -0.35
C SER A 668 -7.17 -23.79 -1.63
N PHE A 669 -7.86 -22.64 -1.51
CA PHE A 669 -8.25 -21.84 -2.68
C PHE A 669 -7.02 -21.32 -3.43
N SER A 670 -6.03 -20.78 -2.71
CA SER A 670 -4.83 -20.18 -3.31
C SER A 670 -4.02 -21.21 -4.09
N THR A 671 -3.91 -22.42 -3.56
CA THR A 671 -3.19 -23.53 -4.20
C THR A 671 -3.83 -23.94 -5.53
N GLU A 672 -5.15 -23.85 -5.64
CA GLU A 672 -5.90 -24.30 -6.81
C GLU A 672 -6.14 -23.20 -7.85
N TYR A 673 -6.31 -21.94 -7.42
CA TYR A 673 -6.78 -20.84 -8.28
C TYR A 673 -5.78 -19.70 -8.43
N LEU A 674 -4.82 -19.52 -7.51
CA LEU A 674 -3.97 -18.33 -7.43
C LEU A 674 -2.49 -18.61 -7.75
N ASP A 675 -1.74 -17.54 -7.97
CA ASP A 675 -0.29 -17.52 -8.12
C ASP A 675 0.43 -17.15 -6.79
N ASP A 676 1.76 -17.19 -6.80
CA ASP A 676 2.59 -16.87 -5.63
C ASP A 676 2.37 -15.44 -5.12
N ASN A 677 1.97 -14.52 -6.00
CA ASN A 677 1.73 -13.12 -5.67
C ASN A 677 0.30 -12.87 -5.16
N GLY A 678 -0.57 -13.89 -5.11
CA GLY A 678 -1.97 -13.77 -4.71
C GLY A 678 -2.93 -13.32 -5.81
N GLY A 679 -2.50 -13.28 -7.07
CA GLY A 679 -3.38 -13.07 -8.23
C GLY A 679 -3.91 -14.38 -8.80
N PHE A 680 -4.92 -14.37 -9.68
CA PHE A 680 -5.40 -15.59 -10.34
C PHE A 680 -4.36 -16.14 -11.32
N SER A 681 -4.08 -17.44 -11.22
CA SER A 681 -3.34 -18.15 -12.26
C SER A 681 -4.19 -18.24 -13.54
N LYS A 682 -3.56 -18.43 -14.70
CA LYS A 682 -4.30 -18.51 -15.98
C LYS A 682 -5.33 -19.64 -15.98
N GLU A 683 -4.92 -20.84 -15.57
CA GLU A 683 -5.80 -22.02 -15.46
C GLU A 683 -6.84 -21.84 -14.35
N GLY A 684 -6.43 -21.29 -13.20
CA GLY A 684 -7.31 -20.98 -12.08
C GLY A 684 -8.43 -20.02 -12.47
N ARG A 685 -8.11 -18.98 -13.25
CA ARG A 685 -9.08 -18.00 -13.75
C ARG A 685 -10.13 -18.63 -14.67
N GLU A 686 -9.72 -19.45 -15.65
CA GLU A 686 -10.63 -20.12 -16.58
C GLU A 686 -11.59 -21.06 -15.82
N LYS A 687 -11.03 -21.88 -14.92
CA LYS A 687 -11.81 -22.77 -14.06
C LYS A 687 -12.79 -22.03 -13.15
N TYR A 688 -12.34 -20.92 -12.55
CA TYR A 688 -13.19 -20.10 -11.70
C TYR A 688 -14.37 -19.52 -12.50
N LEU A 689 -14.11 -18.95 -13.69
CA LEU A 689 -15.14 -18.40 -14.57
C LEU A 689 -16.20 -19.43 -14.97
N ASP A 690 -15.79 -20.64 -15.35
CA ASP A 690 -16.73 -21.74 -15.64
C ASP A 690 -17.55 -22.12 -14.40
N GLN A 691 -16.91 -22.15 -13.22
CA GLN A 691 -17.59 -22.47 -11.98
C GLN A 691 -18.56 -21.39 -11.52
N ILE A 692 -18.41 -20.11 -11.89
CA ILE A 692 -19.39 -19.06 -11.56
C ILE A 692 -20.39 -18.77 -12.66
N ALA A 693 -20.25 -19.38 -13.85
CA ALA A 693 -21.10 -19.14 -15.00
C ALA A 693 -22.61 -19.24 -14.65
N GLY A 694 -23.34 -18.16 -14.95
CA GLY A 694 -24.78 -18.01 -14.70
C GLY A 694 -25.17 -17.62 -13.27
N HIS A 695 -24.28 -17.75 -12.28
CA HIS A 695 -24.61 -17.52 -10.87
C HIS A 695 -24.49 -16.07 -10.41
N ILE A 696 -23.84 -15.19 -11.17
CA ILE A 696 -23.63 -13.79 -10.78
C ILE A 696 -24.26 -12.90 -11.84
N SER A 697 -25.08 -11.94 -11.41
CA SER A 697 -25.47 -10.78 -12.22
C SER A 697 -24.87 -9.53 -11.60
N TYR A 698 -24.24 -8.70 -12.42
CA TYR A 698 -23.52 -7.50 -11.97
C TYR A 698 -24.07 -6.23 -12.60
N LEU A 699 -24.50 -5.29 -11.76
CA LEU A 699 -24.99 -3.99 -12.21
C LEU A 699 -24.46 -2.86 -11.32
N ASN A 700 -23.55 -2.07 -11.88
CA ASN A 700 -23.14 -0.80 -11.28
C ASN A 700 -23.80 0.37 -12.01
N ARG A 701 -24.59 1.17 -11.29
CA ARG A 701 -25.21 2.41 -11.79
C ARG A 701 -24.69 3.66 -11.08
N GLU A 702 -23.72 3.53 -10.16
CA GLU A 702 -23.17 4.67 -9.42
C GLU A 702 -22.53 5.69 -10.36
N LYS A 703 -22.03 5.27 -11.53
CA LYS A 703 -21.48 6.14 -12.58
C LYS A 703 -22.53 6.81 -13.49
N ASP A 704 -23.82 6.49 -13.33
CA ASP A 704 -24.89 7.08 -14.14
C ASP A 704 -25.22 8.50 -13.66
N ALA A 705 -24.42 9.47 -14.12
CA ALA A 705 -24.48 10.89 -13.73
C ALA A 705 -25.83 11.57 -13.98
N ARG A 706 -26.72 10.93 -14.74
CA ARG A 706 -28.06 11.42 -15.09
C ARG A 706 -29.07 11.27 -13.95
N GLN A 707 -28.81 10.32 -13.04
CA GLN A 707 -29.69 9.99 -11.92
C GLN A 707 -28.95 9.92 -10.58
N PHE A 708 -27.63 9.76 -10.59
CA PHE A 708 -26.82 9.65 -9.38
C PHE A 708 -25.74 10.73 -9.36
N ALA A 709 -25.50 11.29 -8.17
CA ALA A 709 -24.35 12.15 -7.98
C ALA A 709 -23.04 11.36 -8.08
N GLN A 710 -22.03 12.02 -8.61
CA GLN A 710 -20.74 11.45 -8.96
C GLN A 710 -19.72 11.80 -7.87
N PRO A 711 -19.26 10.82 -7.09
CA PRO A 711 -18.33 11.08 -6.01
C PRO A 711 -16.96 11.50 -6.55
N VAL A 712 -16.43 12.61 -6.05
CA VAL A 712 -15.06 13.08 -6.28
C VAL A 712 -14.30 12.91 -4.98
N ILE A 713 -13.35 11.98 -4.95
CA ILE A 713 -12.61 11.62 -3.73
C ILE A 713 -11.39 12.53 -3.60
N HIS A 714 -11.23 13.14 -2.42
CA HIS A 714 -10.14 14.02 -2.04
C HIS A 714 -9.50 13.50 -0.76
N ASP A 715 -8.23 13.10 -0.82
CA ASP A 715 -7.47 12.67 0.36
C ASP A 715 -6.88 13.90 1.08
N ILE A 716 -7.30 14.11 2.33
CA ILE A 716 -6.85 15.22 3.17
C ILE A 716 -5.88 14.70 4.21
N GLN A 717 -4.62 15.11 4.08
CA GLN A 717 -3.54 14.72 4.97
C GLN A 717 -3.34 15.79 6.05
N ALA A 718 -3.61 15.44 7.31
CA ALA A 718 -3.32 16.31 8.46
C ALA A 718 -1.97 15.90 9.07
N PRO A 719 -0.96 16.79 9.16
CA PRO A 719 0.32 16.42 9.77
C PRO A 719 0.13 16.12 11.26
N ILE A 720 0.74 15.04 11.75
CA ILE A 720 0.75 14.66 13.18
C ILE A 720 1.30 15.76 14.10
N THR A 721 2.13 16.64 13.54
CA THR A 721 2.65 17.85 14.16
C THR A 721 3.13 18.80 13.06
N GLU A 722 2.94 20.11 13.25
CA GLU A 722 3.56 21.14 12.40
C GLU A 722 4.96 21.53 12.90
N ASN A 723 5.27 21.26 14.17
CA ASN A 723 6.49 21.74 14.83
C ASN A 723 7.44 20.59 15.21
N ILE A 724 8.16 20.07 14.20
CA ILE A 724 9.17 19.01 14.41
C ILE A 724 10.31 19.48 15.34
N SER A 725 10.58 20.79 15.40
CA SER A 725 11.61 21.35 16.30
C SER A 725 11.29 21.13 17.77
N GLU A 726 10.01 21.10 18.14
CA GLU A 726 9.56 20.81 19.50
C GLU A 726 9.87 19.36 19.89
N ILE A 727 9.64 18.41 18.97
CA ILE A 727 9.98 17.00 19.16
C ILE A 727 11.49 16.82 19.39
N LYS A 728 12.33 17.50 18.59
CA LYS A 728 13.79 17.48 18.74
C LYS A 728 14.25 17.99 20.11
N LYS A 729 13.51 18.93 20.72
CA LYS A 729 13.82 19.54 22.02
C LYS A 729 13.28 18.77 23.22
N MET A 730 12.24 17.94 23.04
CA MET A 730 11.53 17.29 24.16
C MET A 730 11.60 15.75 24.14
N ASP A 731 11.77 15.11 22.99
CA ASP A 731 11.85 13.64 22.87
C ASP A 731 13.30 13.15 22.84
N LYS A 732 13.78 12.71 24.01
CA LYS A 732 15.11 12.12 24.19
C LYS A 732 15.35 10.87 23.34
N GLY A 733 14.31 10.06 23.12
CA GLY A 733 14.39 8.82 22.34
C GLY A 733 14.58 9.13 20.85
N PHE A 734 13.78 10.06 20.32
CA PHE A 734 13.90 10.56 18.96
C PHE A 734 15.28 11.18 18.69
N ALA A 735 15.75 12.08 19.55
CA ALA A 735 17.06 12.70 19.40
C ALA A 735 18.18 11.64 19.38
N LYS A 736 18.09 10.61 20.24
CA LYS A 736 19.07 9.50 20.26
C LYS A 736 19.07 8.71 18.94
N GLU A 737 17.90 8.40 18.39
CA GLU A 737 17.74 7.69 17.10
C GLU A 737 18.31 8.50 15.93
N GLN A 738 17.97 9.79 15.85
CA GLN A 738 18.43 10.68 14.78
C GLN A 738 19.96 10.81 14.76
N PHE A 739 20.58 11.13 15.91
CA PHE A 739 22.04 11.22 15.99
C PHE A 739 22.73 9.88 15.74
N ASN A 740 22.10 8.76 16.10
CA ASN A 740 22.62 7.42 15.79
C ASN A 740 22.60 7.16 14.28
N ALA A 741 21.50 7.48 13.60
CA ALA A 741 21.38 7.32 12.14
C ALA A 741 22.42 8.16 11.39
N GLU A 742 22.59 9.44 11.76
CA GLU A 742 23.61 10.33 11.18
C GLU A 742 25.03 9.77 11.40
N VAL A 743 25.32 9.23 12.59
CA VAL A 743 26.62 8.61 12.89
C VAL A 743 26.83 7.33 12.08
N ILE A 744 25.80 6.50 11.89
CA ILE A 744 25.87 5.29 11.08
C ILE A 744 26.15 5.63 9.61
N GLU A 745 25.51 6.66 9.07
CA GLU A 745 25.72 7.10 7.69
C GLU A 745 27.15 7.62 7.47
N LEU A 746 27.64 8.48 8.37
CA LEU A 746 29.03 8.94 8.35
C LEU A 746 30.03 7.79 8.54
N GLN A 747 29.69 6.78 9.35
CA GLN A 747 30.52 5.60 9.54
C GLN A 747 30.58 4.75 8.26
N LYS A 748 29.46 4.63 7.53
CA LYS A 748 29.42 3.95 6.22
C LYS A 748 30.27 4.68 5.19
N GLN A 749 30.18 6.02 5.12
CA GLN A 749 31.05 6.84 4.27
C GLN A 749 32.53 6.65 4.64
N LEU A 750 32.86 6.63 5.94
CA LEU A 750 34.21 6.36 6.40
C LEU A 750 34.70 4.97 5.95
N ASP A 751 33.87 3.95 6.07
CA ASP A 751 34.21 2.58 5.69
C ASP A 751 34.38 2.45 4.15
N GLU A 752 33.63 3.22 3.36
CA GLU A 752 33.80 3.33 1.90
C GLU A 752 35.11 4.05 1.54
N GLU A 753 35.41 5.20 2.15
CA GLU A 753 36.68 5.93 1.96
C GLU A 753 37.91 5.10 2.41
N GLU A 754 37.77 4.31 3.48
CA GLU A 754 38.85 3.41 3.94
C GLU A 754 39.08 2.23 3.00
N LYS A 755 38.03 1.72 2.32
CA LYS A 755 38.13 0.69 1.29
C LYS A 755 38.82 1.19 0.02
N GLU A 756 38.73 2.47 -0.31
CA GLU A 756 39.46 3.06 -1.44
C GLU A 756 40.98 3.01 -1.26
N ILE A 757 41.48 2.93 -0.02
CA ILE A 757 42.92 2.76 0.25
C ILE A 757 43.30 1.27 0.20
N SER A 758 43.53 0.75 -1.02
CA SER A 758 44.08 -0.61 -1.23
C SER A 758 45.45 -0.80 -0.53
N GLU A 759 45.79 -2.04 -0.14
CA GLU A 759 47.13 -2.35 0.42
C GLU A 759 48.26 -2.04 -0.58
N ASP A 760 47.96 -2.18 -1.87
CA ASP A 760 48.86 -1.86 -2.99
C ASP A 760 49.20 -0.36 -3.04
N LEU A 761 48.21 0.53 -2.86
CA LEU A 761 48.42 1.98 -2.78
C LEU A 761 49.33 2.38 -1.60
N LYS A 762 49.33 1.64 -0.49
CA LYS A 762 50.17 1.92 0.69
C LYS A 762 51.64 1.54 0.51
N THR A 763 51.93 0.63 -0.43
CA THR A 763 53.25 -0.02 -0.58
C THR A 763 54.00 0.39 -1.86
N VAL A 764 53.45 1.29 -2.68
CA VAL A 764 54.05 1.75 -3.95
C VAL A 764 55.47 2.29 -3.76
N ASP A 765 56.46 1.59 -4.32
CA ASP A 765 57.87 1.95 -4.31
C ASP A 765 58.50 1.96 -5.72
N LYS A 766 59.82 2.21 -5.83
CA LYS A 766 60.53 2.21 -7.12
C LYS A 766 60.63 0.82 -7.76
N ALA A 767 60.35 -0.26 -7.02
CA ALA A 767 60.39 -1.64 -7.47
C ALA A 767 59.04 -2.10 -8.05
N THR A 768 57.93 -1.50 -7.60
CA THR A 768 56.57 -1.68 -8.16
C THR A 768 56.52 -1.43 -9.68
N PHE A 769 57.34 -0.50 -10.19
CA PHE A 769 57.39 -0.13 -11.61
C PHE A 769 58.55 -0.77 -12.40
N ASN A 770 59.09 -1.91 -11.93
CA ASN A 770 60.19 -2.58 -12.62
C ASN A 770 59.81 -3.10 -14.02
N GLU A 771 58.54 -3.41 -14.27
CA GLU A 771 58.03 -3.82 -15.58
C GLU A 771 58.27 -2.75 -16.66
N LEU A 772 58.16 -1.46 -16.31
CA LEU A 772 58.52 -0.34 -17.20
C LEU A 772 60.02 -0.28 -17.49
N LYS A 773 60.88 -0.82 -16.61
CA LYS A 773 62.33 -0.92 -16.87
C LYS A 773 62.66 -2.09 -17.79
N ASP A 774 61.84 -3.14 -17.80
CA ASP A 774 62.04 -4.32 -18.65
C ASP A 774 61.81 -4.00 -20.12
N GLN A 775 60.93 -3.04 -20.44
CA GLN A 775 60.75 -2.52 -21.80
C GLN A 775 62.03 -1.94 -22.42
N CYS A 776 62.98 -1.47 -21.60
CA CYS A 776 64.28 -0.98 -22.07
C CYS A 776 65.34 -2.08 -22.21
N LYS A 777 65.07 -3.32 -21.78
CA LYS A 777 66.07 -4.41 -21.81
C LYS A 777 66.24 -5.00 -23.21
N GLU A 778 65.17 -5.06 -24.00
CA GLU A 778 65.15 -5.59 -25.37
C GLU A 778 65.89 -4.69 -26.39
N GLU A 779 66.25 -3.47 -26.00
CA GLU A 779 66.93 -2.52 -26.89
C GLU A 779 68.42 -2.83 -27.05
N THR A 780 68.85 -3.13 -28.29
CA THR A 780 70.23 -3.50 -28.62
C THR A 780 71.14 -2.29 -28.90
N ILE A 781 70.56 -1.09 -29.09
CA ILE A 781 71.33 0.13 -29.40
C ILE A 781 71.70 0.88 -28.10
N PRO A 782 73.00 1.04 -27.76
CA PRO A 782 73.43 1.61 -26.47
C PRO A 782 72.93 3.04 -26.19
N LYS A 783 72.84 3.89 -27.22
CA LYS A 783 72.35 5.27 -27.07
C LYS A 783 70.85 5.33 -26.74
N ILE A 784 70.07 4.47 -27.39
CA ILE A 784 68.61 4.40 -27.24
C ILE A 784 68.26 3.79 -25.89
N LYS A 785 68.96 2.71 -25.51
CA LYS A 785 68.87 2.11 -24.18
C LYS A 785 69.13 3.12 -23.05
N THR A 786 70.11 4.01 -23.23
CA THR A 786 70.42 5.05 -22.24
C THR A 786 69.30 6.08 -22.12
N LYS A 787 68.71 6.50 -23.25
CA LYS A 787 67.59 7.47 -23.27
C LYS A 787 66.29 6.85 -22.74
N CYS A 788 65.99 5.61 -23.12
CA CYS A 788 64.89 4.79 -22.59
C CYS A 788 64.91 4.74 -21.06
N ASN A 789 66.07 4.38 -20.48
CA ASN A 789 66.24 4.33 -19.03
C ASN A 789 66.07 5.70 -18.35
N LYS A 790 66.37 6.80 -19.05
CA LYS A 790 66.15 8.16 -18.52
C LYS A 790 64.67 8.51 -18.49
N LEU A 791 63.95 8.26 -19.59
CA LEU A 791 62.51 8.49 -19.72
C LEU A 791 61.69 7.67 -18.71
N VAL A 792 61.98 6.37 -18.60
CA VAL A 792 61.36 5.50 -17.59
C VAL A 792 61.56 6.08 -16.18
N ARG A 793 62.75 6.56 -15.84
CA ARG A 793 63.02 7.16 -14.52
C ARG A 793 62.27 8.47 -14.27
N GLU A 794 61.90 9.21 -15.31
CA GLU A 794 61.15 10.47 -15.19
C GLU A 794 59.65 10.20 -15.05
N HIS A 795 59.07 9.35 -15.89
CA HIS A 795 57.65 8.93 -15.77
C HIS A 795 57.37 8.18 -14.46
N VAL A 796 58.25 7.26 -14.04
CA VAL A 796 58.10 6.59 -12.73
C VAL A 796 58.15 7.58 -11.57
N ARG A 797 58.95 8.64 -11.66
CA ARG A 797 58.99 9.69 -10.63
C ARG A 797 57.70 10.51 -10.60
N LYS A 798 57.12 10.80 -11.76
CA LYS A 798 55.85 11.53 -11.90
C LYS A 798 54.70 10.69 -11.32
N LEU A 799 54.58 9.43 -11.72
CA LEU A 799 53.57 8.49 -11.22
C LEU A 799 53.61 8.35 -9.69
N ILE A 800 54.80 8.17 -9.09
CA ILE A 800 54.94 8.09 -7.63
C ILE A 800 54.49 9.40 -6.95
N LYS A 801 54.70 10.56 -7.59
CA LYS A 801 54.28 11.86 -7.06
C LYS A 801 52.76 12.00 -7.09
N ASP A 802 52.14 11.61 -8.20
CA ASP A 802 50.69 11.71 -8.40
C ASP A 802 49.93 10.77 -7.45
N ILE A 803 50.38 9.51 -7.34
CA ILE A 803 49.83 8.53 -6.38
C ILE A 803 49.94 9.02 -4.93
N LYS A 804 51.06 9.67 -4.56
CA LYS A 804 51.24 10.23 -3.21
C LYS A 804 50.34 11.44 -2.94
N ALA A 805 50.06 12.25 -3.96
CA ALA A 805 49.15 13.38 -3.83
C ALA A 805 47.73 12.91 -3.56
N GLU A 806 47.22 11.96 -4.36
CA GLU A 806 45.90 11.34 -4.17
C GLU A 806 45.77 10.65 -2.80
N LEU A 807 46.80 9.90 -2.37
CA LEU A 807 46.84 9.30 -1.03
C LEU A 807 46.74 10.33 0.10
N THR A 808 47.28 11.54 -0.12
CA THR A 808 47.23 12.61 0.87
C THR A 808 45.83 13.22 0.93
N GLU A 809 45.17 13.35 -0.21
CA GLU A 809 43.79 13.82 -0.33
C GLU A 809 42.80 12.85 0.36
N ILE A 810 42.86 11.55 0.04
CA ILE A 810 42.01 10.52 0.66
C ILE A 810 42.23 10.49 2.18
N LYS A 811 43.48 10.58 2.65
CA LYS A 811 43.79 10.66 4.10
C LYS A 811 43.24 11.91 4.78
N ASN A 812 43.15 13.03 4.06
CA ASN A 812 42.56 14.26 4.60
C ASN A 812 41.03 14.15 4.68
N ASN A 813 40.38 13.51 3.70
CA ASN A 813 38.95 13.22 3.74
C ASN A 813 38.60 12.31 4.92
N ILE A 814 39.31 11.19 5.09
CA ILE A 814 39.13 10.29 6.25
C ILE A 814 39.29 11.03 7.59
N LYS A 815 40.28 11.94 7.70
CA LYS A 815 40.46 12.77 8.90
C LYS A 815 39.28 13.72 9.13
N LYS A 816 38.75 14.32 8.07
CA LYS A 816 37.58 15.21 8.11
C LYS A 816 36.34 14.44 8.57
N THR A 817 36.05 13.31 7.94
CA THR A 817 34.93 12.42 8.27
C THR A 817 35.01 11.92 9.72
N ARG A 818 36.20 11.50 10.20
CA ARG A 818 36.40 11.12 11.62
C ARG A 818 36.13 12.26 12.60
N LYS A 819 36.55 13.48 12.27
CA LYS A 819 36.32 14.66 13.11
C LYS A 819 34.83 15.00 13.16
N GLU A 820 34.13 14.84 12.05
CA GLU A 820 32.69 15.05 11.95
C GLU A 820 31.90 14.04 12.78
N ILE A 821 32.27 12.76 12.76
CA ILE A 821 31.72 11.72 13.66
C ILE A 821 31.94 12.08 15.14
N GLN A 822 33.13 12.55 15.51
CA GLN A 822 33.41 12.98 16.89
C GLN A 822 32.55 14.18 17.30
N ASN A 823 32.44 15.18 16.44
CA ASN A 823 31.60 16.35 16.67
C ASN A 823 30.12 15.96 16.83
N ARG A 824 29.59 15.07 15.99
CA ARG A 824 28.20 14.58 16.08
C ARG A 824 27.95 13.81 17.38
N LYS A 825 28.90 12.98 17.82
CA LYS A 825 28.83 12.29 19.12
C LYS A 825 28.84 13.27 20.30
N GLN A 826 29.60 14.35 20.21
CA GLN A 826 29.64 15.41 21.22
C GLN A 826 28.32 16.19 21.26
N LEU A 827 27.83 16.64 20.10
CA LEU A 827 26.53 17.32 19.97
C LEU A 827 25.37 16.47 20.49
N LYS A 828 25.42 15.15 20.30
CA LYS A 828 24.44 14.22 20.88
C LYS A 828 24.42 14.28 22.41
N ILE A 829 25.60 14.29 23.06
CA ILE A 829 25.69 14.36 24.53
C ILE A 829 25.10 15.68 25.03
N GLU A 830 25.47 16.79 24.38
CA GLU A 830 24.98 18.14 24.70
C GLU A 830 23.46 18.26 24.49
N ALA A 831 22.94 17.78 23.35
CA ALA A 831 21.51 17.78 23.08
C ALA A 831 20.72 16.94 24.10
N LEU A 832 21.21 15.75 24.45
CA LEU A 832 20.55 14.89 25.46
C LEU A 832 20.58 15.49 26.87
N ALA A 833 21.63 16.25 27.20
CA ALA A 833 21.72 17.01 28.45
C ALA A 833 20.69 18.16 28.44
N ASN A 834 20.67 18.98 27.38
CA ASN A 834 19.72 20.08 27.21
C ASN A 834 18.26 19.62 27.26
N ILE A 835 17.91 18.48 26.64
CA ILE A 835 16.55 17.91 26.73
C ILE A 835 16.20 17.53 28.18
N THR A 836 17.19 17.02 28.92
CA THR A 836 17.00 16.63 30.33
C THR A 836 16.85 17.87 31.24
N GLU A 837 17.51 18.98 30.90
CA GLU A 837 17.37 20.29 31.57
C GLU A 837 16.04 20.96 31.21
N ASN A 838 15.66 21.04 29.94
CA ASN A 838 14.37 21.59 29.49
C ASN A 838 13.18 20.93 30.20
N LYS A 839 13.25 19.61 30.41
CA LYS A 839 12.23 18.87 31.16
C LYS A 839 12.09 19.30 32.62
N LYS A 840 13.17 19.81 33.23
CA LYS A 840 13.18 20.33 34.60
C LYS A 840 12.79 21.81 34.64
N ASP A 841 13.23 22.59 33.66
CA ASP A 841 13.05 24.05 33.61
C ASP A 841 11.65 24.46 33.13
N SER A 842 10.94 23.60 32.38
CA SER A 842 9.61 23.89 31.84
C SER A 842 8.66 22.69 31.94
N PRO A 843 8.23 22.31 33.16
CA PRO A 843 7.37 21.15 33.38
C PRO A 843 5.99 21.28 32.72
N GLU A 844 5.43 22.49 32.63
CA GLU A 844 4.12 22.73 31.98
C GLU A 844 4.17 22.50 30.46
N GLU A 845 5.23 22.96 29.78
CA GLU A 845 5.43 22.71 28.35
C GLU A 845 5.60 21.22 28.06
N PHE A 846 6.33 20.50 28.92
CA PHE A 846 6.50 19.05 28.79
C PHE A 846 5.18 18.28 29.00
N GLU A 847 4.32 18.72 29.93
CA GLU A 847 2.98 18.12 30.10
C GLU A 847 2.06 18.41 28.90
N LYS A 848 2.18 19.57 28.27
CA LYS A 848 1.49 19.87 27.00
C LYS A 848 2.01 18.98 25.87
N PHE A 849 3.32 18.78 25.79
CA PHE A 849 3.95 17.89 24.80
C PHE A 849 3.49 16.43 24.92
N LYS A 850 3.34 15.90 26.15
CA LYS A 850 2.81 14.55 26.38
C LYS A 850 1.38 14.35 25.86
N GLN A 851 0.63 15.43 25.74
CA GLN A 851 -0.75 15.42 25.25
C GLN A 851 -0.84 15.56 23.73
N THR A 852 0.29 15.69 23.02
CA THR A 852 0.30 15.74 21.55
C THR A 852 -0.07 14.39 20.93
N SER A 853 -0.63 14.43 19.71
CA SER A 853 -0.89 13.22 18.91
C SER A 853 0.38 12.43 18.65
N TYR A 854 1.52 13.11 18.39
CA TYR A 854 2.83 12.47 18.23
C TYR A 854 3.25 11.64 19.45
N TYR A 855 3.28 12.27 20.64
CA TYR A 855 3.76 11.60 21.84
C TYR A 855 2.86 10.43 22.21
N THR A 856 1.54 10.62 22.11
CA THR A 856 0.55 9.59 22.42
C THR A 856 0.70 8.38 21.50
N LEU A 857 0.75 8.59 20.18
CA LEU A 857 0.92 7.50 19.23
C LEU A 857 2.25 6.77 19.44
N LYS A 858 3.36 7.49 19.58
CA LYS A 858 4.69 6.87 19.75
C LYS A 858 4.86 6.15 21.09
N SER A 859 4.42 6.77 22.18
CA SER A 859 4.78 6.35 23.55
C SER A 859 3.67 5.59 24.27
N LYS A 860 2.38 5.89 24.00
CA LYS A 860 1.25 5.13 24.57
C LYS A 860 0.84 3.96 23.68
N CYS A 861 0.77 4.17 22.36
CA CYS A 861 0.42 3.07 21.43
C CYS A 861 1.61 2.19 21.06
N GLY A 862 2.83 2.74 21.03
CA GLY A 862 4.07 1.99 20.81
C GLY A 862 4.63 1.41 22.12
N LYS A 863 4.71 0.08 22.22
CA LYS A 863 5.36 -0.63 23.34
C LYS A 863 6.77 -1.03 22.95
N LYS A 864 7.75 -0.64 23.78
CA LYS A 864 9.13 -1.13 23.70
C LYS A 864 9.20 -2.50 24.35
N ILE A 865 9.65 -3.48 23.58
CA ILE A 865 9.77 -4.86 24.05
C ILE A 865 11.12 -5.01 24.73
N ASN A 866 11.12 -5.23 26.05
CA ASN A 866 12.34 -5.33 26.86
C ASN A 866 12.66 -6.77 27.31
N SER A 867 11.75 -7.73 27.11
CA SER A 867 11.95 -9.14 27.51
C SER A 867 11.31 -10.15 26.53
N ILE A 868 11.78 -11.40 26.56
CA ILE A 868 11.29 -12.49 25.70
C ILE A 868 9.86 -12.93 26.11
N SER A 869 9.51 -12.79 27.39
CA SER A 869 8.16 -13.07 27.90
C SER A 869 7.16 -11.99 27.47
N GLU A 870 7.54 -10.71 27.49
CA GLU A 870 6.71 -9.61 26.97
C GLU A 870 6.58 -9.64 25.45
N LEU A 871 7.64 -10.04 24.74
CA LEU A 871 7.60 -10.30 23.30
C LEU A 871 6.57 -11.39 23.00
N ARG A 872 6.59 -12.53 23.72
CA ARG A 872 5.61 -13.61 23.56
C ARG A 872 4.18 -13.17 23.87
N LYS A 873 3.97 -12.36 24.91
CA LYS A 873 2.63 -11.88 25.29
C LYS A 873 2.09 -10.86 24.27
N SER A 874 2.93 -9.94 23.80
CA SER A 874 2.58 -8.95 22.76
C SER A 874 2.43 -9.59 21.36
N LEU A 875 3.16 -10.66 21.08
CA LEU A 875 2.98 -11.47 19.86
C LEU A 875 1.70 -12.30 19.93
N GLY A 876 1.24 -12.72 21.11
CA GLY A 876 -0.09 -13.33 21.27
C GLY A 876 -1.25 -12.38 20.94
N GLU A 877 -0.99 -11.06 20.96
CA GLU A 877 -1.92 -10.01 20.53
C GLU A 877 -1.68 -9.58 19.06
N ASN A 878 -0.64 -10.10 18.39
CA ASN A 878 -0.30 -9.75 17.01
C ASN A 878 -1.24 -10.47 16.02
N PRO A 879 -1.84 -9.78 15.03
CA PRO A 879 -2.88 -10.41 14.23
C PRO A 879 -2.41 -11.54 13.29
N ILE A 880 -1.11 -11.72 13.02
CA ILE A 880 -0.63 -12.96 12.36
C ILE A 880 -0.72 -14.15 13.30
N PHE A 881 -0.28 -14.03 14.55
CA PHE A 881 -0.36 -15.14 15.51
C PHE A 881 -1.79 -15.40 15.94
N VAL A 882 -2.58 -14.33 16.15
CA VAL A 882 -4.03 -14.45 16.34
C VAL A 882 -4.68 -15.03 15.09
N GLY A 883 -4.22 -14.70 13.88
CA GLY A 883 -4.69 -15.26 12.62
C GLY A 883 -4.36 -16.75 12.45
N LEU A 884 -3.14 -17.16 12.77
CA LEU A 884 -2.71 -18.56 12.80
C LEU A 884 -3.46 -19.34 13.87
N ASP A 885 -3.64 -18.77 15.07
CA ASP A 885 -4.40 -19.39 16.16
C ASP A 885 -5.89 -19.46 15.82
N ASN A 886 -6.45 -18.43 15.17
CA ASN A 886 -7.83 -18.43 14.66
C ASN A 886 -8.01 -19.45 13.54
N GLU A 887 -7.05 -19.59 12.61
CA GLU A 887 -7.12 -20.60 11.54
C GLU A 887 -6.92 -22.01 12.09
N ILE A 888 -6.06 -22.21 13.09
CA ILE A 888 -5.97 -23.47 13.84
C ILE A 888 -7.32 -23.78 14.50
N ASN A 889 -7.91 -22.82 15.22
CA ASN A 889 -9.22 -23.00 15.86
C ASN A 889 -10.32 -23.27 14.82
N ARG A 890 -10.28 -22.59 13.68
CA ARG A 890 -11.20 -22.79 12.55
C ARG A 890 -11.05 -24.16 11.92
N LEU A 891 -9.83 -24.64 11.68
CA LEU A 891 -9.60 -25.99 11.16
C LEU A 891 -10.05 -27.05 12.17
N GLU A 892 -9.84 -26.81 13.46
CA GLU A 892 -10.36 -27.65 14.55
C GLU A 892 -11.90 -27.66 14.55
N GLU A 893 -12.56 -26.51 14.35
CA GLU A 893 -14.01 -26.41 14.15
C GLU A 893 -14.48 -27.08 12.85
N LEU A 894 -13.76 -26.95 11.73
CA LEU A 894 -14.09 -27.59 10.45
C LEU A 894 -13.98 -29.11 10.54
N ILE A 895 -13.01 -29.64 11.30
CA ILE A 895 -12.94 -31.07 11.63
C ILE A 895 -14.20 -31.51 12.38
N VAL A 896 -14.64 -30.72 13.36
CA VAL A 896 -15.87 -30.98 14.12
C VAL A 896 -17.09 -30.94 13.20
N GLN A 897 -17.18 -29.93 12.32
CA GLN A 897 -18.27 -29.77 11.36
C GLN A 897 -18.30 -30.88 10.30
N GLN A 898 -17.16 -31.31 9.75
CA GLN A 898 -17.12 -32.43 8.80
C GLN A 898 -17.54 -33.75 9.44
N LYS A 899 -17.13 -34.00 10.69
CA LYS A 899 -17.59 -35.17 11.46
C LYS A 899 -19.09 -35.11 11.70
N GLN A 900 -19.61 -33.95 12.06
CA GLN A 900 -21.06 -33.74 12.22
C GLN A 900 -21.81 -33.87 10.89
N SER A 901 -21.28 -33.33 9.79
CA SER A 901 -21.86 -33.42 8.44
C SER A 901 -21.92 -34.86 7.94
N LEU A 902 -20.86 -35.65 8.12
CA LEU A 902 -20.87 -37.08 7.83
C LEU A 902 -21.96 -37.80 8.63
N THR A 903 -22.05 -37.50 9.92
CA THR A 903 -23.07 -38.08 10.82
C THR A 903 -24.49 -37.69 10.38
N ASN A 904 -24.70 -36.43 10.00
CA ASN A 904 -25.98 -35.90 9.54
C ASN A 904 -26.39 -36.48 8.17
N ASN A 905 -25.45 -36.59 7.23
CA ASN A 905 -25.69 -37.22 5.94
C ASN A 905 -26.06 -38.69 6.11
N MET A 906 -25.33 -39.42 6.97
CA MET A 906 -25.67 -40.80 7.31
C MET A 906 -27.07 -40.91 7.93
N ALA A 907 -27.42 -40.01 8.84
CA ALA A 907 -28.75 -39.95 9.44
C ALA A 907 -29.85 -39.63 8.41
N SER A 908 -29.59 -38.74 7.44
CA SER A 908 -30.54 -38.40 6.36
C SER A 908 -30.79 -39.59 5.42
N TYR A 909 -29.72 -40.26 4.96
CA TYR A 909 -29.85 -41.48 4.14
C TYR A 909 -30.59 -42.60 4.89
N GLN A 910 -30.32 -42.75 6.18
CA GLN A 910 -31.01 -43.71 7.03
C GLN A 910 -32.51 -43.36 7.13
N LYS A 911 -32.84 -42.07 7.31
CA LYS A 911 -34.22 -41.58 7.35
C LYS A 911 -34.95 -41.85 6.02
N ARG A 912 -34.32 -41.61 4.88
CA ARG A 912 -34.88 -41.93 3.54
C ARG A 912 -35.17 -43.43 3.38
N ILE A 913 -34.27 -44.29 3.85
CA ILE A 913 -34.50 -45.75 3.84
C ILE A 913 -35.66 -46.13 4.76
N ASP A 914 -35.76 -45.52 5.94
CA ASP A 914 -36.85 -45.78 6.88
C ASP A 914 -38.20 -45.25 6.37
N GLU A 915 -38.22 -44.18 5.59
CA GLU A 915 -39.40 -43.68 4.87
C GLU A 915 -39.85 -44.64 3.76
N ILE A 916 -38.92 -45.15 2.94
CA ILE A 916 -39.24 -46.17 1.93
C ILE A 916 -39.78 -47.46 2.61
N LYS A 917 -39.27 -47.83 3.80
CA LYS A 917 -39.82 -48.93 4.61
C LYS A 917 -41.20 -48.60 5.18
N LYS A 918 -41.50 -47.35 5.52
CA LYS A 918 -42.84 -46.93 5.99
C LYS A 918 -43.88 -47.04 4.88
N LEU A 919 -43.52 -46.73 3.63
CA LEU A 919 -44.39 -46.99 2.47
C LEU A 919 -44.80 -48.47 2.35
N PHE A 920 -43.89 -49.38 2.75
CA PHE A 920 -44.14 -50.83 2.82
C PHE A 920 -45.15 -51.25 3.90
N LYS A 921 -45.35 -50.43 4.94
CA LYS A 921 -46.21 -50.71 6.10
C LYS A 921 -47.57 -50.02 6.05
N ILE A 922 -47.69 -48.92 5.29
CA ILE A 922 -48.86 -48.02 5.34
C ILE A 922 -49.80 -48.22 4.15
N TYR A 923 -49.30 -48.62 2.98
CA TYR A 923 -50.10 -48.76 1.76
C TYR A 923 -50.31 -50.22 1.37
N ASP A 924 -51.52 -50.55 0.93
CA ASP A 924 -51.90 -51.89 0.50
C ASP A 924 -51.43 -52.11 -0.96
N LEU A 925 -50.11 -52.26 -1.12
CA LEU A 925 -49.44 -52.33 -2.42
C LEU A 925 -49.72 -53.67 -3.14
N ASN A 926 -49.91 -53.64 -4.46
CA ASN A 926 -50.09 -54.84 -5.26
C ASN A 926 -48.76 -55.63 -5.42
N THR A 927 -48.83 -56.85 -5.96
CA THR A 927 -47.68 -57.76 -6.04
C THR A 927 -46.51 -57.19 -6.85
N LEU A 928 -46.81 -56.43 -7.91
CA LEU A 928 -45.83 -55.81 -8.80
C LEU A 928 -45.16 -54.60 -8.12
N GLU A 929 -45.95 -53.75 -7.46
CA GLU A 929 -45.49 -52.59 -6.68
C GLU A 929 -44.61 -53.02 -5.51
N LYS A 930 -44.99 -54.09 -4.79
CA LYS A 930 -44.15 -54.69 -3.74
C LYS A 930 -42.81 -55.15 -4.28
N GLN A 931 -42.76 -55.62 -5.53
CA GLN A 931 -41.53 -56.08 -6.20
C GLN A 931 -40.65 -54.91 -6.66
N VAL A 932 -41.25 -53.85 -7.22
CA VAL A 932 -40.58 -52.59 -7.59
C VAL A 932 -40.00 -51.91 -6.35
N VAL A 933 -40.79 -51.75 -5.28
CA VAL A 933 -40.33 -51.14 -4.02
C VAL A 933 -39.20 -51.96 -3.39
N ARG A 934 -39.27 -53.30 -3.40
CA ARG A 934 -38.16 -54.17 -2.94
C ARG A 934 -36.90 -54.00 -3.77
N SER A 935 -37.03 -53.89 -5.09
CA SER A 935 -35.91 -53.64 -6.01
C SER A 935 -35.27 -52.27 -5.72
N THR A 936 -36.08 -51.22 -5.59
CA THR A 936 -35.65 -49.87 -5.23
C THR A 936 -34.95 -49.86 -3.87
N LEU A 937 -35.51 -50.50 -2.84
CA LEU A 937 -34.93 -50.57 -1.49
C LEU A 937 -33.59 -51.33 -1.49
N LYS A 938 -33.47 -52.39 -2.29
CA LYS A 938 -32.20 -53.11 -2.49
C LYS A 938 -31.17 -52.23 -3.21
N SER A 939 -31.57 -51.52 -4.27
CA SER A 939 -30.71 -50.62 -5.03
C SER A 939 -30.22 -49.43 -4.19
N GLU A 940 -31.10 -48.82 -3.40
CA GLU A 940 -30.79 -47.70 -2.51
C GLU A 940 -29.89 -48.11 -1.34
N ARG A 941 -30.06 -49.34 -0.79
CA ARG A 941 -29.11 -49.88 0.20
C ARG A 941 -27.71 -50.09 -0.37
N ILE A 942 -27.61 -50.55 -1.61
CA ILE A 942 -26.31 -50.76 -2.29
C ILE A 942 -25.65 -49.40 -2.57
N LYS A 943 -26.42 -48.43 -3.09
CA LYS A 943 -25.96 -47.05 -3.27
C LYS A 943 -25.51 -46.43 -1.95
N MET A 944 -26.30 -46.56 -0.87
CA MET A 944 -25.94 -46.06 0.46
C MET A 944 -24.63 -46.66 0.95
N ARG A 945 -24.43 -47.98 0.87
CA ARG A 945 -23.16 -48.61 1.30
C ARG A 945 -21.97 -48.10 0.49
N LYS A 946 -22.15 -47.92 -0.83
CA LYS A 946 -21.10 -47.42 -1.73
C LYS A 946 -20.76 -45.95 -1.42
N ILE A 947 -21.78 -45.09 -1.32
CA ILE A 947 -21.66 -43.67 -0.98
C ILE A 947 -21.08 -43.52 0.43
N ASN A 948 -21.59 -44.24 1.43
CA ASN A 948 -21.09 -44.15 2.80
C ASN A 948 -19.61 -44.56 2.87
N ARG A 949 -19.21 -45.62 2.16
CA ARG A 949 -17.80 -46.02 2.10
C ARG A 949 -16.93 -45.00 1.38
N SER A 950 -17.39 -44.43 0.26
CA SER A 950 -16.62 -43.40 -0.48
C SER A 950 -16.56 -42.07 0.26
N THR A 951 -17.67 -41.62 0.85
CA THR A 951 -17.79 -40.35 1.58
C THR A 951 -17.08 -40.43 2.92
N THR A 952 -17.20 -41.52 3.67
CA THR A 952 -16.41 -41.73 4.89
C THR A 952 -14.91 -41.76 4.57
N LYS A 953 -14.51 -42.40 3.46
CA LYS A 953 -13.12 -42.40 3.02
C LYS A 953 -12.63 -40.99 2.66
N LYS A 954 -13.42 -40.21 1.89
CA LYS A 954 -13.11 -38.81 1.56
C LYS A 954 -13.04 -37.92 2.81
N VAL A 955 -14.01 -37.99 3.71
CA VAL A 955 -14.03 -37.21 4.95
C VAL A 955 -12.85 -37.58 5.85
N ASN A 956 -12.52 -38.86 6.00
CA ASN A 956 -11.34 -39.27 6.77
C ASN A 956 -10.03 -38.81 6.11
N GLN A 957 -9.99 -38.75 4.78
CA GLN A 957 -8.85 -38.22 4.03
C GLN A 957 -8.73 -36.69 4.22
N ASN A 958 -9.85 -35.96 4.21
CA ASN A 958 -9.90 -34.53 4.50
C ASN A 958 -9.51 -34.22 5.94
N ILE A 959 -10.03 -34.97 6.92
CA ILE A 959 -9.65 -34.83 8.33
C ILE A 959 -8.16 -35.10 8.52
N ARG A 960 -7.57 -36.07 7.82
CA ARG A 960 -6.12 -36.28 7.83
C ARG A 960 -5.39 -35.07 7.25
N GLY A 961 -5.84 -34.56 6.10
CA GLY A 961 -5.31 -33.34 5.49
C GLY A 961 -5.37 -32.13 6.44
N PHE A 962 -6.50 -31.91 7.12
CA PHE A 962 -6.65 -30.84 8.10
C PHE A 962 -5.75 -31.04 9.33
N ASN A 963 -5.57 -32.27 9.82
CA ASN A 963 -4.65 -32.54 10.92
C ASN A 963 -3.18 -32.33 10.51
N ASP A 964 -2.83 -32.67 9.27
CA ASP A 964 -1.52 -32.42 8.70
C ASP A 964 -1.31 -30.90 8.52
N GLN A 965 -2.30 -30.17 8.03
CA GLN A 965 -2.30 -28.69 7.97
C GLN A 965 -2.21 -28.06 9.36
N ILE A 966 -2.98 -28.49 10.36
CA ILE A 966 -2.86 -28.00 11.74
C ILE A 966 -1.44 -28.23 12.27
N LYS A 967 -0.85 -29.38 11.95
CA LYS A 967 0.52 -29.71 12.36
C LYS A 967 1.54 -28.83 11.65
N ASP A 968 1.33 -28.54 10.37
CA ASP A 968 2.19 -27.68 9.58
C ASP A 968 2.02 -26.20 9.96
N LEU A 969 0.81 -25.71 10.23
CA LEU A 969 0.53 -24.40 10.81
C LEU A 969 1.11 -24.25 12.23
N LYS A 970 1.04 -25.29 13.07
CA LYS A 970 1.71 -25.28 14.38
C LYS A 970 3.24 -25.26 14.24
N ARG A 971 3.78 -25.93 13.22
CA ARG A 971 5.21 -25.87 12.86
C ARG A 971 5.60 -24.54 12.23
N GLU A 972 4.73 -23.94 11.43
CA GLU A 972 4.89 -22.64 10.80
C GLU A 972 4.84 -21.55 11.85
N ARG A 973 3.86 -21.54 12.75
CA ARG A 973 3.83 -20.67 13.93
C ARG A 973 5.11 -20.77 14.75
N GLU A 974 5.62 -21.99 14.97
CA GLU A 974 6.92 -22.22 15.63
C GLU A 974 8.12 -21.83 14.77
N SER A 975 8.03 -21.97 13.45
CA SER A 975 9.07 -21.67 12.48
C SER A 975 9.18 -20.18 12.26
N GLU A 976 8.08 -19.46 12.03
CA GLU A 976 7.96 -18.01 12.05
C GLU A 976 8.40 -17.45 13.39
N TYR A 977 7.98 -18.02 14.52
CA TYR A 977 8.52 -17.61 15.82
C TYR A 977 10.04 -17.81 15.87
N LYS A 978 10.58 -18.92 15.35
CA LYS A 978 12.03 -19.19 15.28
C LYS A 978 12.75 -18.35 14.25
N GLU A 979 12.16 -18.03 13.10
CA GLU A 979 12.66 -17.22 11.99
C GLU A 979 12.64 -15.76 12.38
N LEU A 980 11.57 -15.25 12.98
CA LEU A 980 11.49 -13.93 13.58
C LEU A 980 12.53 -13.81 14.70
N ARG A 981 12.61 -14.80 15.61
CA ARG A 981 13.66 -14.86 16.64
C ARG A 981 15.06 -14.95 16.05
N LYS A 982 15.26 -15.70 14.97
CA LYS A 982 16.54 -15.88 14.27
C LYS A 982 16.89 -14.67 13.41
N THR A 983 15.91 -13.93 12.90
CA THR A 983 16.06 -12.69 12.13
C THR A 983 16.36 -11.53 13.06
N ILE A 984 15.70 -11.46 14.21
CA ILE A 984 16.07 -10.57 15.31
C ILE A 984 17.48 -10.94 15.79
N LYS A 985 17.74 -12.21 16.11
CA LYS A 985 19.08 -12.69 16.51
C LYS A 985 20.13 -12.49 15.43
N ASN A 986 19.79 -12.60 14.14
CA ASN A 986 20.71 -12.41 13.02
C ASN A 986 20.91 -10.94 12.70
N ARG A 987 19.90 -10.06 12.79
CA ARG A 987 20.07 -8.61 12.71
C ARG A 987 21.04 -8.16 13.78
N ILE A 988 20.79 -8.56 15.02
CA ILE A 988 21.65 -8.14 16.11
C ILE A 988 23.01 -8.88 16.08
N LYS A 989 23.09 -10.12 15.59
CA LYS A 989 24.37 -10.82 15.35
C LYS A 989 25.11 -10.28 14.14
N VAL A 990 24.44 -9.70 13.15
CA VAL A 990 25.01 -9.01 11.98
C VAL A 990 25.48 -7.64 12.42
N GLU A 991 24.74 -6.90 13.24
CA GLU A 991 25.18 -5.65 13.87
C GLU A 991 26.35 -5.87 14.82
N LYS A 992 26.31 -6.90 15.69
CA LYS A 992 27.45 -7.29 16.54
C LYS A 992 28.58 -7.93 15.74
N LYS A 993 28.32 -8.60 14.61
CA LYS A 993 29.40 -9.03 13.69
C LYS A 993 29.98 -7.84 12.98
N ILE A 994 29.20 -6.86 12.54
CA ILE A 994 29.68 -5.63 11.91
C ILE A 994 30.49 -4.85 12.95
N GLU A 995 30.03 -4.70 14.19
CA GLU A 995 30.83 -4.11 15.27
C GLU A 995 32.08 -4.94 15.61
N ALA A 996 31.97 -6.26 15.76
CA ALA A 996 33.09 -7.12 16.11
C ALA A 996 34.06 -7.35 14.95
N GLN A 997 33.60 -7.27 13.71
CA GLN A 997 34.36 -7.34 12.48
C GLN A 997 34.99 -5.98 12.20
N ASN A 998 34.32 -4.86 12.43
CA ASN A 998 34.94 -3.54 12.46
C ASN A 998 35.97 -3.45 13.60
N ARG A 999 35.73 -4.08 14.76
CA ARG A 999 36.68 -4.13 15.90
C ARG A 999 37.82 -5.13 15.66
N LYS A 1000 37.58 -6.24 14.98
CA LYS A 1000 38.60 -7.24 14.58
C LYS A 1000 39.37 -6.81 13.35
N GLU A 1001 38.78 -6.10 12.40
CA GLU A 1001 39.43 -5.49 11.24
C GLU A 1001 40.21 -4.27 11.71
N THR A 1002 39.72 -3.41 12.61
CA THR A 1002 40.58 -2.38 13.23
C THR A 1002 41.72 -2.97 14.08
N ASN A 1003 41.50 -4.09 14.79
CA ASN A 1003 42.56 -4.76 15.54
C ASN A 1003 43.48 -5.64 14.67
N ALA A 1004 42.99 -6.24 13.59
CA ALA A 1004 43.75 -7.01 12.62
C ALA A 1004 44.52 -6.09 11.69
N VAL A 1005 43.99 -4.93 11.32
CA VAL A 1005 44.73 -3.82 10.70
C VAL A 1005 45.83 -3.36 11.66
N LYS A 1006 45.58 -3.21 12.97
CA LYS A 1006 46.63 -2.92 13.98
C LYS A 1006 47.64 -4.06 14.18
N LYS A 1007 47.28 -5.33 13.95
CA LYS A 1007 48.15 -6.51 14.15
C LYS A 1007 48.92 -6.92 12.88
N ALA A 1008 48.32 -6.71 11.70
CA ALA A 1008 48.92 -6.82 10.38
C ALA A 1008 49.97 -5.72 10.18
N LEU A 1009 49.71 -4.49 10.68
CA LEU A 1009 50.70 -3.41 10.79
C LEU A 1009 51.91 -3.74 11.69
N ARG A 1010 51.92 -4.87 12.42
CA ARG A 1010 53.04 -5.34 13.25
C ARG A 1010 53.67 -6.64 12.78
N LYS A 1011 53.16 -7.27 11.72
CA LYS A 1011 53.68 -8.53 11.17
C LYS A 1011 53.66 -8.48 9.65
N GLN A 1012 54.52 -7.65 9.07
CA GLN A 1012 54.97 -7.83 7.69
C GLN A 1012 56.50 -7.86 7.69
N ALA A 1013 57.04 -9.07 7.61
CA ALA A 1013 58.35 -9.33 7.05
C ALA A 1013 58.17 -10.51 6.09
N ASP A 1014 58.48 -10.24 4.82
CA ASP A 1014 58.47 -11.10 3.64
C ASP A 1014 57.12 -11.65 3.15
N PHE A 1015 56.64 -11.14 2.01
CA PHE A 1015 56.72 -11.82 0.70
C PHE A 1015 56.22 -10.87 -0.41
N ARG A 1016 56.78 -11.02 -1.63
CA ARG A 1016 56.38 -10.29 -2.84
C ARG A 1016 55.09 -10.88 -3.43
N GLU A 1017 54.10 -10.05 -3.74
CA GLU A 1017 52.95 -10.42 -4.60
C GLU A 1017 52.68 -9.37 -5.68
N GLU A 1018 52.11 -9.84 -6.79
CA GLU A 1018 51.69 -9.06 -7.97
C GLU A 1018 50.66 -7.98 -7.63
N ILE A 1019 50.78 -6.83 -8.30
CA ILE A 1019 49.89 -5.67 -8.17
C ILE A 1019 48.49 -6.03 -8.70
N LYS A 1020 47.46 -5.97 -7.86
CA LYS A 1020 46.07 -6.35 -8.21
C LYS A 1020 45.20 -5.14 -8.54
N ASP A 1021 45.60 -3.94 -8.15
CA ASP A 1021 44.84 -2.69 -8.34
C ASP A 1021 44.73 -2.26 -9.84
N GLU A 1022 43.50 -2.23 -10.38
CA GLU A 1022 43.22 -1.89 -11.78
C GLU A 1022 43.56 -0.44 -12.15
N LYS A 1023 43.42 0.52 -11.22
CA LYS A 1023 43.78 1.92 -11.48
C LYS A 1023 45.30 2.06 -11.64
N ILE A 1024 46.08 1.37 -10.80
CA ILE A 1024 47.54 1.34 -10.91
C ILE A 1024 47.96 0.68 -12.24
N LYS A 1025 47.31 -0.42 -12.65
CA LYS A 1025 47.55 -1.04 -13.97
C LYS A 1025 47.27 -0.09 -15.14
N GLY A 1026 46.18 0.69 -15.07
CA GLY A 1026 45.86 1.70 -16.08
C GLY A 1026 46.93 2.79 -16.19
N LEU A 1027 47.40 3.32 -15.06
CA LEU A 1027 48.47 4.33 -15.03
C LEU A 1027 49.81 3.80 -15.55
N ILE A 1028 50.15 2.54 -15.24
CA ILE A 1028 51.35 1.87 -15.76
C ILE A 1028 51.25 1.69 -17.28
N THR A 1029 50.10 1.28 -17.78
CA THR A 1029 49.86 1.05 -19.21
C THR A 1029 49.95 2.35 -20.00
N ASN A 1030 49.38 3.45 -19.49
CA ASN A 1030 49.48 4.76 -20.11
C ASN A 1030 50.93 5.26 -20.17
N ALA A 1031 51.67 5.16 -19.06
CA ALA A 1031 53.08 5.54 -19.02
C ALA A 1031 53.95 4.67 -19.95
N ALA A 1032 53.67 3.38 -20.08
CA ALA A 1032 54.32 2.49 -21.04
C ALA A 1032 54.12 2.96 -22.50
N ASN A 1033 52.89 3.36 -22.84
CA ASN A 1033 52.56 3.84 -24.18
C ASN A 1033 53.26 5.16 -24.52
N GLU A 1034 53.28 6.12 -23.58
CA GLU A 1034 54.00 7.39 -23.73
C GLU A 1034 55.50 7.16 -23.95
N ILE A 1035 56.12 6.31 -23.11
CA ILE A 1035 57.55 5.95 -23.23
C ILE A 1035 57.84 5.31 -24.58
N LYS A 1036 56.97 4.41 -25.05
CA LYS A 1036 57.12 3.74 -26.35
C LYS A 1036 57.03 4.73 -27.51
N SER A 1037 56.10 5.69 -27.47
CA SER A 1037 55.96 6.72 -28.50
C SER A 1037 57.23 7.56 -28.63
N GLU A 1038 57.73 8.11 -27.52
CA GLU A 1038 58.93 8.96 -27.50
C GLU A 1038 60.22 8.20 -27.91
N LEU A 1039 60.29 6.90 -27.62
CA LEU A 1039 61.39 6.04 -28.08
C LEU A 1039 61.38 5.79 -29.58
N THR A 1040 60.21 5.74 -30.19
CA THR A 1040 60.05 5.49 -31.62
C THR A 1040 60.55 6.70 -32.42
N GLU A 1041 60.19 7.91 -31.98
CA GLU A 1041 60.69 9.17 -32.55
C GLU A 1041 62.23 9.28 -32.47
N GLU A 1042 62.84 8.84 -31.38
CA GLU A 1042 64.30 8.87 -31.24
C GLU A 1042 65.01 7.84 -32.13
N LYS A 1043 64.41 6.66 -32.35
CA LYS A 1043 64.94 5.62 -33.25
C LYS A 1043 65.02 6.14 -34.68
N GLU A 1044 63.94 6.75 -35.17
CA GLU A 1044 63.87 7.34 -36.51
C GLU A 1044 64.92 8.44 -36.70
N ARG A 1045 65.11 9.28 -35.67
CA ARG A 1045 66.13 10.34 -35.68
C ARG A 1045 67.56 9.79 -35.77
N LEU A 1046 67.86 8.66 -35.11
CA LEU A 1046 69.18 8.02 -35.15
C LEU A 1046 69.45 7.28 -36.48
N GLU A 1047 68.44 6.70 -37.11
CA GLU A 1047 68.57 6.13 -38.46
C GLU A 1047 68.84 7.20 -39.52
N GLY A 1048 68.20 8.37 -39.41
CA GLY A 1048 68.50 9.53 -40.25
C GLY A 1048 69.97 9.93 -40.19
N VAL A 1049 70.55 10.00 -38.99
CA VAL A 1049 71.96 10.36 -38.78
C VAL A 1049 72.94 9.26 -39.25
N LYS A 1050 72.54 7.98 -39.25
CA LYS A 1050 73.36 6.90 -39.82
C LYS A 1050 73.44 7.00 -41.35
N LYS A 1051 72.30 7.27 -42.01
CA LYS A 1051 72.23 7.45 -43.46
C LYS A 1051 73.12 8.63 -43.94
N GLU A 1052 73.16 9.73 -43.19
CA GLU A 1052 74.07 10.85 -43.48
C GLU A 1052 75.55 10.49 -43.32
N LYS A 1053 75.92 9.74 -42.28
CA LYS A 1053 77.34 9.39 -42.01
C LYS A 1053 77.92 8.36 -42.98
N GLU A 1054 77.10 7.49 -43.58
CA GLU A 1054 77.53 6.58 -44.64
C GLU A 1054 77.80 7.32 -45.95
N ALA A 1055 76.97 8.31 -46.29
CA ALA A 1055 77.21 9.23 -47.41
C ALA A 1055 78.52 10.02 -47.21
N GLU A 1056 78.79 10.49 -45.98
CA GLU A 1056 80.00 11.26 -45.67
C GLU A 1056 81.30 10.41 -45.70
N LYS A 1057 81.22 9.12 -45.33
CA LYS A 1057 82.36 8.18 -45.42
C LYS A 1057 82.73 7.82 -46.86
N MET A 1058 81.75 7.72 -47.74
CA MET A 1058 81.98 7.50 -49.17
C MET A 1058 82.72 8.70 -49.77
N ASN A 1059 82.29 9.92 -49.45
CA ASN A 1059 82.94 11.17 -49.87
C ASN A 1059 84.37 11.34 -49.30
N LYS A 1060 84.61 10.94 -48.06
CA LYS A 1060 85.96 10.98 -47.45
C LYS A 1060 86.94 9.94 -48.01
N LYS A 1061 86.46 8.81 -48.55
CA LYS A 1061 87.33 7.83 -49.25
C LYS A 1061 87.86 8.40 -50.56
N ILE A 1062 86.99 9.06 -51.32
CA ILE A 1062 87.33 9.73 -52.59
C ILE A 1062 88.40 10.82 -52.33
N ALA A 1063 88.20 11.67 -51.31
CA ALA A 1063 89.15 12.75 -50.99
C ALA A 1063 90.53 12.27 -50.45
N LYS A 1064 90.60 11.10 -49.83
CA LYS A 1064 91.85 10.57 -49.22
C LYS A 1064 92.80 9.97 -50.26
N GLU A 1065 92.27 9.54 -51.40
CA GLU A 1065 93.05 9.01 -52.52
C GLU A 1065 93.73 10.15 -53.30
N GLU A 1066 93.04 11.27 -53.52
CA GLU A 1066 93.61 12.48 -54.12
C GLU A 1066 94.72 13.10 -53.24
N LEU A 1067 94.54 13.14 -51.92
CA LEU A 1067 95.53 13.69 -50.98
C LEU A 1067 96.83 12.85 -50.91
N ARG A 1068 96.77 11.55 -51.21
CA ARG A 1068 97.95 10.68 -51.25
C ARG A 1068 98.83 10.96 -52.48
N ARG A 1069 98.22 11.32 -53.62
CA ARG A 1069 98.96 11.72 -54.83
C ARG A 1069 99.69 13.05 -54.63
N THR A 1070 99.06 14.03 -53.99
CA THR A 1070 99.66 15.36 -53.75
C THR A 1070 100.78 15.35 -52.69
N LYS A 1071 100.64 14.55 -51.61
CA LYS A 1071 101.69 14.44 -50.56
C LYS A 1071 102.97 13.73 -51.01
N LYS A 1072 102.92 12.86 -52.02
CA LYS A 1072 104.12 12.17 -52.53
C LYS A 1072 105.02 13.11 -53.33
N ALA A 1073 104.43 14.06 -54.05
CA ALA A 1073 105.16 15.10 -54.79
C ALA A 1073 105.81 16.15 -53.85
N ALA A 1074 105.11 16.58 -52.79
CA ALA A 1074 105.62 17.59 -51.85
C ALA A 1074 106.84 17.12 -51.02
N LYS A 1075 106.92 15.83 -50.69
CA LYS A 1075 107.98 15.29 -49.81
C LYS A 1075 109.35 15.20 -50.49
N GLN A 1076 109.41 15.07 -51.82
CA GLN A 1076 110.66 15.11 -52.58
C GLN A 1076 111.23 16.54 -52.67
N HIS A 1077 110.37 17.55 -52.74
CA HIS A 1077 110.79 18.96 -52.82
C HIS A 1077 111.39 19.46 -51.48
N GLU A 1078 110.85 19.02 -50.35
CA GLU A 1078 111.29 19.45 -49.01
C GLU A 1078 112.68 18.91 -48.61
N GLN A 1079 113.07 17.72 -49.08
CA GLN A 1079 114.38 17.13 -48.76
C GLN A 1079 115.54 17.85 -49.45
N LEU A 1080 115.32 18.43 -50.63
CA LEU A 1080 116.33 19.22 -51.36
C LEU A 1080 116.57 20.59 -50.69
N GLN A 1081 115.52 21.25 -50.19
CA GLN A 1081 115.64 22.56 -49.53
C GLN A 1081 116.38 22.49 -48.17
N LYS A 1082 116.14 21.45 -47.36
CA LYS A 1082 116.80 21.29 -46.04
C LYS A 1082 118.32 21.02 -46.14
N LYS A 1083 118.82 20.52 -47.28
CA LYS A 1083 120.25 20.29 -47.51
C LYS A 1083 120.99 21.58 -47.92
N ALA A 1084 120.32 22.51 -48.61
CA ALA A 1084 120.87 23.81 -48.96
C ALA A 1084 120.97 24.76 -47.75
N GLN A 1085 119.95 24.77 -46.88
CA GLN A 1085 119.89 25.66 -45.70
C GLN A 1085 121.01 25.42 -44.67
N ARG A 1086 121.39 24.16 -44.43
CA ARG A 1086 122.46 23.80 -43.48
C ARG A 1086 123.87 24.23 -43.92
N ASN A 1087 124.10 24.42 -45.22
CA ASN A 1087 125.40 24.88 -45.73
C ASN A 1087 125.55 26.40 -45.63
N ALA A 1088 124.45 27.17 -45.75
CA ALA A 1088 124.46 28.63 -45.68
C ALA A 1088 124.75 29.18 -44.27
N GLU A 1089 124.13 28.63 -43.22
CA GLU A 1089 124.33 29.16 -41.85
C GLU A 1089 125.74 28.91 -41.28
N LYS A 1090 126.40 27.80 -41.67
CA LYS A 1090 127.79 27.53 -41.29
C LYS A 1090 128.77 28.57 -41.85
N GLU A 1091 128.42 29.22 -42.96
CA GLU A 1091 129.22 30.27 -43.58
C GLU A 1091 128.99 31.63 -42.89
N GLU A 1092 127.76 31.89 -42.44
CA GLU A 1092 127.36 33.10 -41.72
C GLU A 1092 128.01 33.19 -40.32
N LEU A 1093 128.15 32.06 -39.62
CA LEU A 1093 128.85 31.95 -38.33
C LEU A 1093 130.37 32.21 -38.45
N ARG A 1094 130.97 31.98 -39.62
CA ARG A 1094 132.38 32.30 -39.90
C ARG A 1094 132.58 33.80 -40.18
N LYS A 1095 131.62 34.46 -40.83
CA LYS A 1095 131.67 35.91 -41.11
C LYS A 1095 131.49 36.76 -39.84
N THR A 1096 130.58 36.35 -38.95
CA THR A 1096 130.34 37.05 -37.66
C THR A 1096 131.53 36.98 -36.70
N LYS A 1097 132.27 35.86 -36.64
CA LYS A 1097 133.52 35.75 -35.86
C LYS A 1097 134.68 36.61 -36.39
N LYS A 1098 134.70 36.94 -37.68
CA LYS A 1098 135.72 37.82 -38.29
C LYS A 1098 135.40 39.30 -38.02
N ALA A 1099 134.12 39.69 -38.13
CA ALA A 1099 133.66 41.04 -37.82
C ALA A 1099 133.86 41.43 -36.33
N ALA A 1100 133.73 40.47 -35.40
CA ALA A 1100 134.00 40.71 -33.97
C ALA A 1100 135.47 41.01 -33.65
N LYS A 1101 136.43 40.44 -34.40
CA LYS A 1101 137.88 40.68 -34.22
C LYS A 1101 138.35 42.03 -34.77
N ASP A 1102 137.72 42.52 -35.84
CA ASP A 1102 138.07 43.81 -36.44
C ASP A 1102 137.46 44.99 -35.65
N ALA A 1103 136.29 44.81 -35.05
CA ALA A 1103 135.65 45.80 -34.17
C ALA A 1103 136.45 46.05 -32.87
N GLU A 1104 137.02 45.00 -32.26
CA GLU A 1104 137.84 45.13 -31.04
C GLU A 1104 139.16 45.91 -31.29
N LYS A 1105 139.71 45.82 -32.53
CA LYS A 1105 140.90 46.58 -32.95
C LYS A 1105 140.59 48.07 -33.20
N HIS A 1106 139.38 48.38 -33.69
CA HIS A 1106 138.92 49.76 -33.88
C HIS A 1106 138.60 50.47 -32.54
N GLN A 1107 138.07 49.72 -31.57
CA GLN A 1107 137.75 50.24 -30.23
C GLN A 1107 138.99 50.61 -29.41
N LYS A 1108 140.11 49.88 -29.56
CA LYS A 1108 141.41 50.21 -28.92
C LYS A 1108 142.13 51.43 -29.50
N ASN A 1109 141.89 51.78 -30.77
CA ASN A 1109 142.47 52.97 -31.40
C ASN A 1109 141.68 54.25 -31.09
N LEU A 1110 140.34 54.19 -31.08
CA LEU A 1110 139.48 55.31 -30.67
C LEU A 1110 139.70 55.71 -29.20
N GLN A 1111 139.87 54.74 -28.30
CA GLN A 1111 140.16 54.98 -26.87
C GLN A 1111 141.51 55.69 -26.64
N LYS A 1112 142.49 55.59 -27.57
CA LYS A 1112 143.76 56.32 -27.50
C LYS A 1112 143.65 57.78 -27.96
N GLU A 1113 142.69 58.09 -28.83
CA GLU A 1113 142.47 59.44 -29.37
C GLU A 1113 141.55 60.29 -28.45
N GLU A 1114 140.52 59.67 -27.87
CA GLU A 1114 139.62 60.32 -26.89
C GLU A 1114 140.34 60.66 -25.57
N LEU A 1115 141.28 59.82 -25.11
CA LEU A 1115 142.09 60.08 -23.93
C LEU A 1115 143.04 61.28 -24.11
N ARG A 1116 143.43 61.61 -25.35
CA ARG A 1116 144.22 62.81 -25.69
C ARG A 1116 143.38 64.08 -25.73
N ARG A 1117 142.10 64.00 -26.14
CA ARG A 1117 141.18 65.15 -26.16
C ARG A 1117 140.62 65.48 -24.77
N THR A 1118 140.27 64.47 -23.98
CA THR A 1118 139.73 64.65 -22.61
C THR A 1118 140.77 65.20 -21.64
N LYS A 1119 142.05 64.82 -21.74
CA LYS A 1119 143.14 65.45 -20.96
C LYS A 1119 143.38 66.93 -21.32
N LYS A 1120 142.96 67.38 -22.51
CA LYS A 1120 143.05 68.79 -22.92
C LYS A 1120 141.86 69.61 -22.40
N ALA A 1121 140.64 69.05 -22.40
CA ALA A 1121 139.44 69.70 -21.86
C ALA A 1121 139.39 69.74 -20.32
N ALA A 1122 139.92 68.71 -19.63
CA ALA A 1122 139.98 68.66 -18.16
C ALA A 1122 140.87 69.75 -17.53
N ARG A 1123 141.82 70.34 -18.28
CA ARG A 1123 142.63 71.49 -17.83
C ARG A 1123 141.92 72.84 -17.97
N GLU A 1124 140.91 72.96 -18.83
CA GLU A 1124 140.21 74.23 -19.11
C GLU A 1124 138.94 74.42 -18.26
N GLU A 1125 138.28 73.34 -17.84
CA GLU A 1125 137.05 73.44 -17.01
C GLU A 1125 137.31 73.50 -15.50
N GLU A 1126 138.45 72.96 -15.03
CA GLU A 1126 138.92 73.16 -13.64
C GLU A 1126 139.22 74.65 -13.34
N GLN A 1127 139.46 75.46 -14.37
CA GLN A 1127 139.59 76.92 -14.26
C GLN A 1127 138.24 77.67 -14.25
N ARG A 1128 137.13 77.04 -14.67
CA ARG A 1128 135.83 77.72 -14.88
C ARG A 1128 134.85 77.59 -13.70
N GLN A 1129 134.77 76.46 -13.00
CA GLN A 1129 133.80 76.31 -11.90
C GLN A 1129 134.36 76.56 -10.49
N LYS A 1130 135.69 76.69 -10.33
CA LYS A 1130 136.29 77.40 -9.17
C LYS A 1130 135.74 78.83 -9.02
N LYS A 1131 135.07 79.39 -10.04
CA LYS A 1131 134.33 80.68 -9.98
C LYS A 1131 132.85 80.58 -9.60
N LEU A 1132 132.17 79.43 -9.66
CA LEU A 1132 130.72 79.33 -9.38
C LEU A 1132 130.37 78.79 -7.99
N ASN A 1133 131.37 78.37 -7.21
CA ASN A 1133 131.30 77.98 -5.80
C ASN A 1133 130.91 79.13 -4.83
N LYS A 1134 130.09 80.10 -5.27
CA LYS A 1134 129.84 81.33 -4.53
C LYS A 1134 128.37 81.74 -4.36
N THR A 1135 127.37 81.05 -4.92
CA THR A 1135 126.07 81.75 -5.12
C THR A 1135 124.76 81.16 -4.59
N ARG A 1136 124.60 79.91 -4.13
CA ARG A 1136 123.31 79.50 -3.48
C ARG A 1136 123.45 78.10 -2.86
N LYS A 1137 123.40 77.77 -1.56
CA LYS A 1137 123.07 78.45 -0.30
C LYS A 1137 121.89 79.43 -0.39
N VAL A 1138 120.67 78.89 -0.34
CA VAL A 1138 119.46 79.43 0.32
C VAL A 1138 118.24 78.58 -0.09
N LYS A 1139 117.48 78.14 0.92
CA LYS A 1139 116.20 77.38 0.94
C LYS A 1139 116.28 75.85 1.02
N SER A 1140 116.37 75.43 2.29
CA SER A 1140 115.47 74.51 3.01
C SER A 1140 114.53 73.65 2.18
#